data_AF-A0A845EP89-F1
#
_entry.id   AF-A0A845EP89-F1
#
_cell.length_a   1.000
_cell.length_b   1.000
_cell.length_c   1.000
_cell.angle_alpha   90.00
_cell.angle_beta   90.00
_cell.angle_gamma   90.00
#
_symmetry.space_group_name_H-M   'P 1'
#
loop_
_entity.id
_entity.type
_entity.pdbx_description
1 polymer ?
#
loop_
_entity_poly.entity_id
_entity_poly.type
_entity_poly.pdbx_seq_one_letter_code
_entity_poly.pdbx_strand_id
1 'polypeptide(L)'
;MNQMKKFAFLVMLALFVLISSSKITLVSAQETDENIFTSRLSGSDRYETSLEIARNGWAKAPNVIIATGANFPDALSASALSKSLDAPIILTKPDLLNKDVVGELKSLGTKKAYLIGGASVINSSIESQLKNLGISTKRLGGNDRFETSLKIAKEIGVENGVIVATGMNFPDALSIAPIASSQEMPILLSRKSGLDEAMKSYLNGKKVPVSYLIGGEAALDSSLDKSLPNSKRLSGNTRYETNLAINQMFKNEIDFNKAYIATGTSFPDALSGSALASKNNAGIFLTKKEEMAKEAIGFMSDNGVNEAFILGGPNAVSDKVEKQLEKELYVHVSSVKIEQKSYEVLIGETKTLVASVLPKNAMNPSIEWKSSNQDVANVDEKGKVTGKSVGSATVTVTSEDGKLQAKTEITVKPIPVTSVKLNKTSNTLKVGETDALTAAVSPSNATNQSVTWDSSNKDVASVDASGNVKALSVGKATIKVTTVDGSIEASYELEVEPVKVSSVTLNQSSATLIVGHSETFIATVSPENATNQKVTWTSSNTEVAKVDAEGTVTALTQGTAKITAASVDGGQEATLDLTVEPIKIENVRDLHKDVYQWDDYTLPAEVSVTLNNGKEDKKPVTWEVEGVDTSEIGSKSYQGTIEGYDKKVNLYVNVKSFEDDLFVTNRSYVLFNSYFNSYTISLKNNTQRELEVDRVEIYENGRLFSTYSKQRLSESNIPTSIYPSNSWSIGFNFRFGLSKENSYYIVYIQNNGHSVPCKYYLT
;
A
#
# COMPACT_ATOMS: atom_id res chain seq x y z
N MET A 1 -37.30 -13.22 -33.64
CA MET A 1 -37.04 -14.63 -33.22
C MET A 1 -36.43 -15.53 -34.31
N ASN A 2 -35.93 -15.02 -35.45
CA ASN A 2 -35.38 -15.86 -36.54
C ASN A 2 -33.96 -15.51 -37.03
N GLN A 3 -33.30 -14.51 -36.43
CA GLN A 3 -31.89 -14.14 -36.72
C GLN A 3 -30.95 -14.55 -35.57
N MET A 4 -31.36 -14.42 -34.31
CA MET A 4 -30.56 -14.89 -33.15
C MET A 4 -30.46 -16.43 -33.03
N LYS A 5 -31.43 -17.19 -33.56
CA LYS A 5 -31.35 -18.66 -33.59
C LYS A 5 -30.39 -19.19 -34.67
N LYS A 6 -30.11 -18.42 -35.73
CA LYS A 6 -29.15 -18.80 -36.78
C LYS A 6 -27.70 -18.53 -36.38
N PHE A 7 -27.44 -17.53 -35.52
CA PHE A 7 -26.10 -17.27 -35.00
C PHE A 7 -25.70 -18.26 -33.90
N ALA A 8 -26.64 -18.67 -33.03
CA ALA A 8 -26.39 -19.71 -32.03
C ALA A 8 -26.18 -21.11 -32.64
N PHE A 9 -26.82 -21.41 -33.79
CA PHE A 9 -26.64 -22.69 -34.48
C PHE A 9 -25.33 -22.74 -35.30
N LEU A 10 -24.85 -21.61 -35.84
CA LEU A 10 -23.54 -21.56 -36.53
C LEU A 10 -22.36 -21.63 -35.55
N VAL A 11 -22.50 -21.08 -34.33
CA VAL A 11 -21.45 -21.15 -33.30
C VAL A 11 -21.41 -22.54 -32.62
N MET A 12 -22.53 -23.27 -32.56
CA MET A 12 -22.54 -24.68 -32.13
C MET A 12 -22.03 -25.66 -33.19
N LEU A 13 -22.17 -25.37 -34.49
CA LEU A 13 -21.65 -26.23 -35.56
C LEU A 13 -20.14 -26.03 -35.80
N ALA A 14 -19.59 -24.87 -35.42
CA ALA A 14 -18.14 -24.61 -35.40
C ALA A 14 -17.42 -25.21 -34.17
N LEU A 15 -18.17 -25.60 -33.13
CA LEU A 15 -17.65 -26.27 -31.92
C LEU A 15 -17.84 -27.79 -31.93
N PHE A 16 -18.44 -28.36 -32.98
CA PHE A 16 -18.65 -29.83 -33.13
C PHE A 16 -17.98 -30.45 -34.37
N VAL A 17 -17.25 -29.67 -35.18
CA VAL A 17 -16.49 -30.16 -36.36
C VAL A 17 -14.96 -30.22 -36.09
N LEU A 18 -14.51 -29.94 -34.86
CA LEU A 18 -13.10 -30.13 -34.44
C LEU A 18 -12.90 -31.34 -33.51
N ILE A 19 -13.90 -32.20 -33.33
CA ILE A 19 -13.81 -33.42 -32.52
C ILE A 19 -14.35 -34.61 -33.31
N SER A 20 -13.71 -34.96 -34.42
CA SER A 20 -13.77 -36.34 -34.94
C SER A 20 -12.59 -36.60 -35.88
N SER A 21 -12.02 -37.80 -35.74
CA SER A 21 -10.82 -38.30 -36.43
C SER A 21 -9.50 -37.56 -36.17
N SER A 22 -9.02 -37.65 -34.93
CA SER A 22 -7.59 -37.84 -34.73
C SER A 22 -7.46 -38.98 -33.73
N LYS A 23 -7.01 -40.14 -34.22
CA LYS A 23 -6.46 -41.16 -33.34
C LYS A 23 -5.40 -40.44 -32.52
N ILE A 24 -5.65 -40.23 -31.22
CA ILE A 24 -4.58 -39.95 -30.28
C ILE A 24 -3.81 -41.26 -30.18
N THR A 25 -2.91 -41.46 -31.13
CA THR A 25 -1.75 -42.29 -30.90
C THR A 25 -1.02 -41.56 -29.78
N LEU A 26 -0.93 -42.19 -28.61
CA LEU A 26 0.15 -41.89 -27.67
C LEU A 26 1.44 -42.12 -28.44
N VAL A 27 1.89 -41.09 -29.15
CA VAL A 27 3.29 -40.94 -29.51
C VAL A 27 3.92 -40.67 -28.16
N SER A 28 4.48 -41.72 -27.56
CA SER A 28 5.59 -41.57 -26.64
C SER A 28 6.44 -40.43 -27.18
N ALA A 29 6.57 -39.34 -26.42
CA ALA A 29 7.58 -38.33 -26.73
C ALA A 29 8.88 -39.12 -26.82
N GLN A 30 9.30 -39.37 -28.06
CA GLN A 30 10.59 -39.96 -28.33
C GLN A 30 11.52 -38.82 -27.95
N GLU A 31 12.21 -38.97 -26.83
CA GLU A 31 13.33 -38.12 -26.45
C GLU A 31 14.16 -37.96 -27.73
N THR A 32 14.20 -36.75 -28.28
CA THR A 32 15.16 -36.42 -29.33
C THR A 32 16.48 -36.35 -28.60
N ASP A 33 17.13 -37.50 -28.45
CA ASP A 33 18.54 -37.61 -28.13
C ASP A 33 19.28 -36.75 -29.16
N GLU A 34 19.68 -35.55 -28.77
CA GLU A 34 20.56 -34.68 -29.56
C GLU A 34 21.97 -35.25 -29.51
N ASN A 35 22.10 -36.45 -30.08
CA ASN A 35 23.32 -37.19 -30.27
C ASN A 35 24.29 -36.39 -31.13
N ILE A 36 25.56 -36.69 -30.93
CA ILE A 36 26.64 -36.54 -31.91
C ILE A 36 26.10 -36.65 -33.33
N PHE A 37 26.48 -35.72 -34.21
CA PHE A 37 26.19 -35.84 -35.63
C PHE A 37 27.11 -36.89 -36.25
N THR A 38 26.80 -38.17 -35.99
CA THR A 38 27.24 -39.28 -36.83
C THR A 38 26.53 -39.17 -38.17
N SER A 39 27.30 -39.11 -39.25
CA SER A 39 26.75 -39.07 -40.61
C SER A 39 27.38 -40.16 -41.44
N ARG A 40 26.55 -40.93 -42.15
CA ARG A 40 27.02 -42.02 -43.01
C ARG A 40 27.03 -41.58 -44.47
N LEU A 41 28.20 -41.65 -45.09
CA LEU A 41 28.40 -41.42 -46.51
C LEU A 41 28.58 -42.78 -47.20
N SER A 42 27.53 -43.30 -47.82
CA SER A 42 27.53 -44.64 -48.42
C SER A 42 26.56 -44.78 -49.58
N GLY A 43 26.96 -45.52 -50.61
CA GLY A 43 26.08 -46.02 -51.65
C GLY A 43 25.88 -47.54 -51.57
N SER A 44 25.19 -48.11 -52.56
CA SER A 44 24.98 -49.57 -52.63
C SER A 44 26.27 -50.35 -52.90
N ASP A 45 27.27 -49.70 -53.51
CA ASP A 45 28.60 -50.22 -53.75
C ASP A 45 29.70 -49.15 -53.62
N ARG A 46 30.95 -49.55 -53.85
CA ARG A 46 32.13 -48.66 -53.75
C ARG A 46 32.10 -47.48 -54.74
N TYR A 47 31.46 -47.65 -55.89
CA TYR A 47 31.39 -46.60 -56.91
C TYR A 47 30.41 -45.54 -56.44
N GLU A 48 29.21 -45.94 -56.02
CA GLU A 48 28.21 -45.02 -55.47
C GLU A 48 28.69 -44.36 -54.17
N THR A 49 29.35 -45.08 -53.25
CA THR A 49 29.96 -44.47 -52.05
C THR A 49 30.94 -43.36 -52.43
N SER A 50 31.78 -43.56 -53.46
CA SER A 50 32.69 -42.51 -53.91
C SER A 50 31.97 -41.27 -54.47
N LEU A 51 30.77 -41.45 -55.04
CA LEU A 51 29.92 -40.33 -55.50
C LEU A 51 29.26 -39.61 -54.32
N GLU A 52 28.76 -40.33 -53.32
CA GLU A 52 28.21 -39.71 -52.10
C GLU A 52 29.25 -38.87 -51.35
N ILE A 53 30.48 -39.38 -51.28
CA ILE A 53 31.62 -38.63 -50.71
C ILE A 53 31.91 -37.37 -51.54
N ALA A 54 31.88 -37.48 -52.88
CA ALA A 54 32.07 -36.32 -53.76
C ALA A 54 30.97 -35.26 -53.59
N ARG A 55 29.70 -35.69 -53.49
CA ARG A 55 28.55 -34.79 -53.27
C ARG A 55 28.64 -34.07 -51.93
N ASN A 56 29.11 -34.76 -50.89
CA ASN A 56 29.29 -34.16 -49.58
C ASN A 56 30.39 -33.08 -49.57
N GLY A 57 31.49 -33.31 -50.29
CA GLY A 57 32.63 -32.39 -50.28
C GLY A 57 32.61 -31.29 -51.33
N TRP A 58 31.93 -31.46 -52.46
CA TRP A 58 32.06 -30.56 -53.61
C TRP A 58 30.72 -30.23 -54.26
N ALA A 59 30.34 -28.94 -54.22
CA ALA A 59 29.27 -28.42 -55.07
C ALA A 59 29.72 -28.31 -56.54
N LYS A 60 31.00 -28.01 -56.76
CA LYS A 60 31.69 -27.99 -58.07
C LYS A 60 33.11 -28.51 -57.91
N ALA A 61 33.59 -29.22 -58.92
CA ALA A 61 34.96 -29.72 -58.98
C ALA A 61 35.46 -29.67 -60.44
N PRO A 62 36.16 -28.59 -60.84
CA PRO A 62 36.73 -28.48 -62.19
C PRO A 62 37.75 -29.58 -62.49
N ASN A 63 38.45 -30.05 -61.46
CA ASN A 63 39.34 -31.20 -61.50
C ASN A 63 38.70 -32.39 -60.76
N VAL A 64 38.86 -33.59 -61.30
CA VAL A 64 38.55 -34.84 -60.61
C VAL A 64 39.72 -35.80 -60.73
N ILE A 65 39.87 -36.66 -59.74
CA ILE A 65 40.81 -37.78 -59.78
C ILE A 65 39.99 -39.03 -60.06
N ILE A 66 40.31 -39.75 -61.12
CA ILE A 66 39.64 -41.00 -61.47
C ILE A 66 40.59 -42.15 -61.22
N ALA A 67 40.15 -43.06 -60.35
CA ALA A 67 40.85 -44.29 -60.01
C ALA A 67 39.95 -45.50 -60.27
N THR A 68 40.53 -46.68 -60.46
CA THR A 68 39.71 -47.90 -60.52
C THR A 68 39.19 -48.26 -59.12
N GLY A 69 37.92 -48.65 -59.04
CA GLY A 69 37.38 -49.27 -57.83
C GLY A 69 37.73 -50.76 -57.73
N ALA A 70 38.21 -51.39 -58.81
CA ALA A 70 38.43 -52.84 -58.85
C ALA A 70 39.70 -53.27 -58.11
N ASN A 71 40.74 -52.44 -58.10
CA ASN A 71 42.02 -52.70 -57.44
C ASN A 71 42.61 -51.42 -56.84
N PHE A 72 43.36 -51.52 -55.76
CA PHE A 72 43.93 -50.38 -55.02
C PHE A 72 45.32 -49.85 -55.45
N PRO A 73 46.23 -50.64 -56.06
CA PRO A 73 47.66 -50.34 -56.06
C PRO A 73 48.05 -48.96 -56.57
N ASP A 74 47.51 -48.60 -57.73
CA ASP A 74 47.82 -47.34 -58.40
C ASP A 74 47.16 -46.16 -57.67
N ALA A 75 46.05 -46.40 -56.98
CA ALA A 75 45.23 -45.37 -56.38
C ALA A 75 45.70 -44.95 -54.97
N LEU A 76 46.52 -45.74 -54.28
CA LEU A 76 46.94 -45.44 -52.89
C LEU A 76 47.68 -44.11 -52.74
N SER A 77 48.37 -43.67 -53.78
CA SER A 77 49.09 -42.38 -53.79
C SER A 77 48.27 -41.24 -54.39
N ALA A 78 47.08 -41.53 -54.93
CA ALA A 78 46.22 -40.55 -55.59
C ALA A 78 45.69 -39.48 -54.64
N SER A 79 45.42 -39.85 -53.40
CA SER A 79 44.91 -38.96 -52.35
C SER A 79 45.78 -37.73 -52.15
N ALA A 80 47.10 -37.86 -52.27
CA ALA A 80 48.04 -36.75 -52.12
C ALA A 80 47.77 -35.61 -53.11
N LEU A 81 47.17 -35.89 -54.28
CA LEU A 81 46.78 -34.88 -55.27
C LEU A 81 45.44 -34.19 -54.98
N SER A 82 44.60 -34.75 -54.10
CA SER A 82 43.21 -34.32 -53.95
C SER A 82 43.09 -32.87 -53.47
N LYS A 83 43.87 -32.48 -52.45
CA LYS A 83 43.85 -31.12 -51.90
C LYS A 83 44.38 -30.08 -52.88
N SER A 84 45.54 -30.32 -53.49
CA SER A 84 46.18 -29.36 -54.41
C SER A 84 45.36 -29.14 -55.70
N LEU A 85 44.59 -30.15 -56.12
CA LEU A 85 43.68 -30.04 -57.26
C LEU A 85 42.27 -29.58 -56.88
N ASP A 86 41.96 -29.46 -55.57
CA ASP A 86 40.61 -29.39 -55.01
C ASP A 86 39.63 -30.38 -55.68
N ALA A 87 40.03 -31.65 -55.71
CA ALA A 87 39.40 -32.68 -56.52
C ALA A 87 38.91 -33.87 -55.68
N PRO A 88 37.66 -34.34 -55.88
CA PRO A 88 37.23 -35.62 -55.34
C PRO A 88 37.93 -36.78 -56.07
N ILE A 89 38.03 -37.92 -55.39
CA ILE A 89 38.40 -39.19 -56.01
C ILE A 89 37.13 -39.95 -56.36
N ILE A 90 36.87 -40.07 -57.65
CA ILE A 90 35.73 -40.82 -58.20
C ILE A 90 36.23 -42.18 -58.66
N LEU A 91 35.56 -43.24 -58.19
CA LEU A 91 35.90 -44.60 -58.58
C LEU A 91 35.13 -45.04 -59.81
N THR A 92 35.78 -45.78 -60.70
CA THR A 92 35.16 -46.35 -61.90
C THR A 92 35.56 -47.81 -62.14
N LYS A 93 34.80 -48.50 -62.99
CA LYS A 93 35.19 -49.81 -63.52
C LYS A 93 36.31 -49.62 -64.56
N PRO A 94 37.15 -50.62 -64.83
CA PRO A 94 38.31 -50.46 -65.72
C PRO A 94 38.00 -49.92 -67.12
N ASP A 95 36.83 -50.23 -67.68
CA ASP A 95 36.47 -50.02 -69.07
C ASP A 95 35.20 -49.17 -69.29
N LEU A 96 34.45 -48.87 -68.23
CA LEU A 96 33.14 -48.22 -68.31
C LEU A 96 32.96 -47.13 -67.24
N LEU A 97 32.68 -45.90 -67.69
CA LEU A 97 32.05 -44.88 -66.85
C LEU A 97 30.56 -45.21 -66.75
N ASN A 98 30.10 -45.68 -65.59
CA ASN A 98 28.68 -45.90 -65.38
C ASN A 98 27.90 -44.59 -65.48
N LYS A 99 26.59 -44.70 -65.74
CA LYS A 99 25.70 -43.55 -65.90
C LYS A 99 25.76 -42.57 -64.72
N ASP A 100 25.95 -43.10 -63.51
CA ASP A 100 25.96 -42.31 -62.27
C ASP A 100 27.24 -41.48 -62.15
N VAL A 101 28.41 -42.05 -62.49
CA VAL A 101 29.66 -41.29 -62.61
C VAL A 101 29.53 -40.22 -63.70
N VAL A 102 28.96 -40.55 -64.87
CA VAL A 102 28.74 -39.55 -65.93
C VAL A 102 27.84 -38.41 -65.45
N GLY A 103 26.76 -38.73 -64.72
CA GLY A 103 25.88 -37.75 -64.11
C GLY A 103 26.61 -36.85 -63.12
N GLU A 104 27.42 -37.45 -62.24
CA GLU A 104 28.18 -36.73 -61.22
C GLU A 104 29.23 -35.80 -61.83
N LEU A 105 30.00 -36.29 -62.81
CA LEU A 105 31.00 -35.48 -63.52
C LEU A 105 30.40 -34.23 -64.15
N LYS A 106 29.18 -34.35 -64.72
CA LYS A 106 28.41 -33.22 -65.26
C LYS A 106 27.93 -32.28 -64.16
N SER A 107 27.37 -32.83 -63.08
CA SER A 107 26.89 -32.05 -61.92
C SER A 107 28.00 -31.19 -61.31
N LEU A 108 29.18 -31.78 -61.12
CA LEU A 108 30.38 -31.11 -60.62
C LEU A 108 30.95 -30.07 -61.59
N GLY A 109 30.52 -30.06 -62.85
CA GLY A 109 31.05 -29.16 -63.87
C GLY A 109 32.49 -29.47 -64.26
N THR A 110 32.87 -30.75 -64.21
CA THR A 110 34.24 -31.23 -64.43
C THR A 110 34.80 -30.78 -65.78
N LYS A 111 36.06 -30.32 -65.79
CA LYS A 111 36.80 -29.90 -67.00
C LYS A 111 38.04 -30.74 -67.25
N LYS A 112 38.65 -31.27 -66.20
CA LYS A 112 39.87 -32.08 -66.27
C LYS A 112 39.80 -33.29 -65.36
N ALA A 113 40.12 -34.46 -65.90
CA ALA A 113 40.19 -35.71 -65.17
C ALA A 113 41.63 -36.23 -65.11
N TYR A 114 42.12 -36.47 -63.90
CA TYR A 114 43.42 -37.08 -63.65
C TYR A 114 43.25 -38.57 -63.51
N LEU A 115 43.68 -39.34 -64.51
CA LEU A 115 43.54 -40.79 -64.55
C LEU A 115 44.70 -41.45 -63.83
N ILE A 116 44.43 -42.13 -62.73
CA ILE A 116 45.46 -42.77 -61.91
C ILE A 116 45.58 -44.25 -62.26
N GLY A 117 46.73 -44.63 -62.80
CA GLY A 117 47.03 -45.98 -63.26
C GLY A 117 47.18 -46.10 -64.78
N GLY A 118 47.85 -47.17 -65.19
CA GLY A 118 48.12 -47.46 -66.60
C GLY A 118 46.85 -47.81 -67.39
N ALA A 119 46.99 -47.94 -68.72
CA ALA A 119 45.88 -48.34 -69.59
C ALA A 119 45.33 -49.75 -69.30
N SER A 120 46.11 -50.60 -68.62
CA SER A 120 45.67 -51.93 -68.16
C SER A 120 44.68 -51.88 -66.99
N VAL A 121 44.65 -50.77 -66.24
CA VAL A 121 43.84 -50.61 -65.03
C VAL A 121 42.67 -49.64 -65.26
N ILE A 122 42.92 -48.59 -66.03
CA ILE A 122 41.91 -47.67 -66.55
C ILE A 122 42.08 -47.62 -68.06
N ASN A 123 41.26 -48.38 -68.78
CA ASN A 123 41.34 -48.59 -70.22
C ASN A 123 41.24 -47.26 -71.00
N SER A 124 41.82 -47.22 -72.19
CA SER A 124 41.75 -46.05 -73.08
C SER A 124 40.32 -45.73 -73.52
N SER A 125 39.37 -46.66 -73.34
CA SER A 125 37.94 -46.41 -73.51
C SER A 125 37.42 -45.35 -72.52
N ILE A 126 37.95 -45.28 -71.29
CA ILE A 126 37.57 -44.26 -70.30
C ILE A 126 37.99 -42.87 -70.76
N GLU A 127 39.22 -42.73 -71.29
CA GLU A 127 39.68 -41.46 -71.88
C GLU A 127 38.77 -41.01 -73.03
N SER A 128 38.38 -41.95 -73.89
CA SER A 128 37.49 -41.69 -75.01
C SER A 128 36.11 -41.23 -74.52
N GLN A 129 35.55 -41.89 -73.49
CA GLN A 129 34.28 -41.51 -72.87
C GLN A 129 34.34 -40.11 -72.23
N LEU A 130 35.42 -39.77 -71.52
CA LEU A 130 35.63 -38.44 -70.91
C LEU A 130 35.76 -37.36 -71.98
N LYS A 131 36.51 -37.63 -73.05
CA LYS A 131 36.66 -36.70 -74.17
C LYS A 131 35.33 -36.40 -74.85
N ASN A 132 34.47 -37.41 -75.00
CA ASN A 132 33.11 -37.24 -75.54
C ASN A 132 32.21 -36.39 -74.63
N LEU A 133 32.52 -36.29 -73.33
CA LEU A 133 31.87 -35.39 -72.37
C LEU A 133 32.48 -33.97 -72.37
N GLY A 134 33.50 -33.71 -73.20
CA GLY A 134 34.23 -32.44 -73.21
C GLY A 134 35.21 -32.29 -72.04
N ILE A 135 35.60 -33.38 -71.39
CA ILE A 135 36.53 -33.40 -70.26
C ILE A 135 37.92 -33.77 -70.76
N SER A 136 38.90 -32.91 -70.49
CA SER A 136 40.31 -33.18 -70.80
C SER A 136 40.91 -34.20 -69.82
N THR A 137 41.87 -35.00 -70.25
CA THR A 137 42.48 -36.04 -69.40
C THR A 137 43.98 -35.83 -69.21
N LYS A 138 44.50 -36.16 -68.03
CA LYS A 138 45.93 -36.30 -67.74
C LYS A 138 46.15 -37.63 -67.04
N ARG A 139 46.87 -38.55 -67.68
CA ARG A 139 47.16 -39.86 -67.09
C ARG A 139 48.44 -39.84 -66.26
N LEU A 140 48.34 -40.27 -65.01
CA LEU A 140 49.44 -40.53 -64.09
C LEU A 140 49.46 -42.03 -63.78
N GLY A 141 50.07 -42.82 -64.67
CA GLY A 141 50.12 -44.28 -64.55
C GLY A 141 51.41 -44.84 -65.10
N GLY A 142 52.09 -45.70 -64.35
CA GLY A 142 53.29 -46.43 -64.73
C GLY A 142 53.00 -47.87 -65.14
N ASN A 143 54.06 -48.66 -65.32
CA ASN A 143 53.96 -50.11 -65.55
C ASN A 143 53.49 -50.86 -64.29
N ASP A 144 53.76 -50.29 -63.12
CA ASP A 144 53.32 -50.80 -61.84
C ASP A 144 52.99 -49.65 -60.86
N ARG A 145 52.50 -50.03 -59.67
CA ARG A 145 52.12 -49.11 -58.60
C ARG A 145 53.25 -48.20 -58.13
N PHE A 146 54.49 -48.67 -58.22
CA PHE A 146 55.66 -47.95 -57.76
C PHE A 146 55.96 -46.83 -58.76
N GLU A 147 56.03 -47.15 -60.06
CA GLU A 147 56.15 -46.14 -61.10
C GLU A 147 54.98 -45.15 -61.11
N THR A 148 53.74 -45.61 -60.90
CA THR A 148 52.56 -44.73 -60.76
C THR A 148 52.75 -43.73 -59.61
N SER A 149 53.16 -44.21 -58.43
CA SER A 149 53.42 -43.35 -57.27
C SER A 149 54.54 -42.34 -57.52
N LEU A 150 55.58 -42.71 -58.28
CA LEU A 150 56.64 -41.81 -58.69
C LEU A 150 56.14 -40.72 -59.66
N LYS A 151 55.24 -41.06 -60.59
CA LYS A 151 54.63 -40.06 -61.49
C LYS A 151 53.76 -39.07 -60.72
N ILE A 152 53.02 -39.53 -59.72
CA ILE A 152 52.26 -38.65 -58.82
C ILE A 152 53.20 -37.78 -57.98
N ALA A 153 54.29 -38.35 -57.45
CA ALA A 153 55.28 -37.59 -56.70
C ALA A 153 56.00 -36.50 -57.51
N LYS A 154 56.17 -36.71 -58.81
CA LYS A 154 56.68 -35.69 -59.74
C LYS A 154 55.67 -34.57 -60.01
N GLU A 155 54.37 -34.86 -59.92
CA GLU A 155 53.32 -33.86 -60.08
C GLU A 155 53.21 -32.97 -58.84
N ILE A 156 53.38 -33.54 -57.64
CA ILE A 156 53.27 -32.81 -56.36
C ILE A 156 54.55 -32.04 -56.03
N GLY A 157 55.72 -32.68 -56.20
CA GLY A 157 56.98 -32.19 -55.64
C GLY A 157 57.32 -32.87 -54.31
N VAL A 158 58.50 -32.60 -53.75
CA VAL A 158 58.99 -33.20 -52.47
C VAL A 158 59.53 -32.13 -51.51
N GLU A 159 59.29 -30.87 -51.81
CA GLU A 159 59.84 -29.71 -51.11
C GLU A 159 59.31 -29.62 -49.66
N ASN A 160 58.11 -30.15 -49.41
CA ASN A 160 57.46 -30.20 -48.10
C ASN A 160 57.73 -31.52 -47.34
N GLY A 161 58.42 -32.48 -47.96
CA GLY A 161 58.69 -33.80 -47.41
C GLY A 161 58.22 -34.91 -48.34
N VAL A 162 58.45 -36.15 -47.94
CA VAL A 162 58.01 -37.34 -48.68
C VAL A 162 57.47 -38.39 -47.71
N ILE A 163 56.43 -39.09 -48.13
CA ILE A 163 55.90 -40.23 -47.40
C ILE A 163 56.29 -41.51 -48.14
N VAL A 164 56.76 -42.50 -47.40
CA VAL A 164 57.08 -43.83 -47.91
C VAL A 164 56.22 -44.85 -47.19
N ALA A 165 55.38 -45.55 -47.95
CA ALA A 165 54.49 -46.60 -47.43
C ALA A 165 54.68 -47.89 -48.24
N THR A 166 54.33 -49.04 -47.67
CA THR A 166 54.38 -50.29 -48.45
C THR A 166 53.40 -50.23 -49.62
N GLY A 167 53.88 -50.58 -50.81
CA GLY A 167 53.03 -50.78 -51.97
C GLY A 167 52.31 -52.13 -51.95
N MET A 168 52.67 -53.04 -51.05
CA MET A 168 52.17 -54.42 -51.06
C MET A 168 50.81 -54.58 -50.36
N ASN A 169 50.45 -53.62 -49.50
CA ASN A 169 49.20 -53.56 -48.76
C ASN A 169 48.72 -52.09 -48.69
N PHE A 170 47.47 -51.85 -48.30
CA PHE A 170 46.85 -50.52 -48.36
C PHE A 170 46.74 -49.74 -47.02
N PRO A 171 46.57 -50.35 -45.83
CA PRO A 171 46.17 -49.59 -44.64
C PRO A 171 47.13 -48.48 -44.23
N ASP A 172 48.44 -48.71 -44.39
CA ASP A 172 49.49 -47.75 -44.03
C ASP A 172 49.41 -46.49 -44.92
N ALA A 173 49.33 -46.69 -46.24
CA ALA A 173 49.19 -45.59 -47.19
C ALA A 173 47.86 -44.83 -47.04
N LEU A 174 46.76 -45.53 -46.77
CA LEU A 174 45.45 -44.89 -46.55
C LEU A 174 45.41 -44.09 -45.24
N SER A 175 46.10 -44.55 -44.20
CA SER A 175 46.09 -43.88 -42.90
C SER A 175 46.74 -42.50 -42.95
N ILE A 176 47.80 -42.34 -43.75
CA ILE A 176 48.51 -41.08 -43.92
C ILE A 176 47.95 -40.23 -45.06
N ALA A 177 47.07 -40.78 -45.92
CA ALA A 177 46.58 -40.14 -47.12
C ALA A 177 46.03 -38.71 -46.94
N PRO A 178 45.17 -38.44 -45.93
CA PRO A 178 44.67 -37.08 -45.72
C PRO A 178 45.77 -36.09 -45.36
N ILE A 179 46.69 -36.52 -44.50
CA ILE A 179 47.82 -35.73 -44.04
C ILE A 179 48.81 -35.47 -45.18
N ALA A 180 49.08 -36.50 -45.98
CA ALA A 180 49.91 -36.41 -47.17
C ALA A 180 49.39 -35.29 -48.10
N SER A 181 48.08 -35.27 -48.35
CA SER A 181 47.49 -34.25 -49.21
C SER A 181 47.46 -32.87 -48.55
N SER A 182 47.05 -32.78 -47.28
CA SER A 182 47.01 -31.50 -46.55
C SER A 182 48.37 -30.84 -46.40
N GLN A 183 49.44 -31.64 -46.26
CA GLN A 183 50.82 -31.17 -46.13
C GLN A 183 51.55 -31.13 -47.49
N GLU A 184 50.84 -31.39 -48.59
CA GLU A 184 51.40 -31.41 -49.95
C GLU A 184 52.64 -32.31 -50.08
N MET A 185 52.63 -33.44 -49.37
CA MET A 185 53.68 -34.46 -49.42
C MET A 185 53.23 -35.62 -50.30
N PRO A 186 54.02 -36.05 -51.29
CA PRO A 186 53.68 -37.20 -52.10
C PRO A 186 53.90 -38.50 -51.33
N ILE A 187 53.10 -39.52 -51.68
CA ILE A 187 53.25 -40.89 -51.20
C ILE A 187 54.01 -41.70 -52.25
N LEU A 188 55.25 -42.07 -51.94
CA LEU A 188 56.01 -43.06 -52.69
C LEU A 188 55.72 -44.45 -52.12
N LEU A 189 55.27 -45.36 -53.00
CA LEU A 189 55.09 -46.74 -52.62
C LEU A 189 56.45 -47.46 -52.67
N SER A 190 56.69 -48.36 -51.72
CA SER A 190 57.94 -49.11 -51.61
C SER A 190 57.68 -50.61 -51.47
N ARG A 191 58.59 -51.42 -51.99
CA ARG A 191 58.67 -52.84 -51.61
C ARG A 191 59.30 -52.93 -50.22
N LYS A 192 59.21 -54.10 -49.58
CA LYS A 192 59.87 -54.33 -48.29
C LYS A 192 61.37 -54.04 -48.37
N SER A 193 62.02 -54.45 -49.45
CA SER A 193 63.44 -54.27 -49.74
C SER A 193 63.87 -52.82 -50.00
N GLY A 194 62.94 -51.89 -50.12
CA GLY A 194 63.21 -50.47 -50.34
C GLY A 194 62.64 -49.89 -51.64
N LEU A 195 62.99 -48.62 -51.87
CA LEU A 195 62.60 -47.85 -53.05
C LEU A 195 63.32 -48.35 -54.30
N ASP A 196 62.65 -48.27 -55.45
CA ASP A 196 63.26 -48.58 -56.74
C ASP A 196 64.30 -47.51 -57.14
N GLU A 197 65.27 -47.86 -57.99
CA GLU A 197 66.35 -46.94 -58.39
C GLU A 197 65.85 -45.63 -59.01
N ALA A 198 64.72 -45.67 -59.73
CA ALA A 198 64.10 -44.48 -60.29
C ALA A 198 63.60 -43.50 -59.20
N MET A 199 63.12 -44.02 -58.07
CA MET A 199 62.67 -43.21 -56.93
C MET A 199 63.86 -42.66 -56.15
N LYS A 200 64.89 -43.48 -55.90
CA LYS A 200 66.13 -43.00 -55.27
C LYS A 200 66.77 -41.88 -56.09
N SER A 201 66.85 -42.06 -57.41
CA SER A 201 67.36 -41.06 -58.33
C SER A 201 66.53 -39.77 -58.32
N TYR A 202 65.21 -39.88 -58.17
CA TYR A 202 64.32 -38.72 -58.08
C TYR A 202 64.51 -37.90 -56.79
N LEU A 203 64.79 -38.57 -55.67
CA LEU A 203 65.05 -37.93 -54.39
C LEU A 203 66.48 -37.36 -54.29
N ASN A 204 67.43 -37.94 -55.02
CA ASN A 204 68.83 -37.52 -54.97
C ASN A 204 69.00 -36.04 -55.38
N GLY A 205 69.73 -35.28 -54.57
CA GLY A 205 69.97 -33.85 -54.79
C GLY A 205 68.75 -32.93 -54.53
N LYS A 206 67.57 -33.47 -54.21
CA LYS A 206 66.41 -32.68 -53.81
C LYS A 206 66.44 -32.34 -52.32
N LYS A 207 65.93 -31.17 -51.97
CA LYS A 207 65.72 -30.77 -50.57
C LYS A 207 64.47 -31.48 -50.05
N VAL A 208 64.66 -32.51 -49.23
CA VAL A 208 63.59 -33.24 -48.56
C VAL A 208 63.69 -33.01 -47.05
N PRO A 209 62.86 -32.13 -46.47
CA PRO A 209 62.97 -31.73 -45.06
C PRO A 209 62.66 -32.89 -44.09
N VAL A 210 61.80 -33.83 -44.50
CA VAL A 210 61.42 -35.00 -43.72
C VAL A 210 60.98 -36.14 -44.63
N SER A 211 61.32 -37.38 -44.25
CA SER A 211 60.79 -38.59 -44.89
C SER A 211 59.99 -39.39 -43.87
N TYR A 212 58.67 -39.48 -44.01
CA TYR A 212 57.85 -40.29 -43.12
C TYR A 212 57.71 -41.72 -43.64
N LEU A 213 58.19 -42.69 -42.87
CA LEU A 213 58.05 -44.11 -43.18
C LEU A 213 56.83 -44.65 -42.45
N ILE A 214 55.82 -45.09 -43.19
CA ILE A 214 54.56 -45.52 -42.62
C ILE A 214 54.45 -47.04 -42.69
N GLY A 215 54.42 -47.67 -41.52
CA GLY A 215 54.40 -49.12 -41.35
C GLY A 215 55.63 -49.65 -40.61
N GLY A 216 55.43 -50.77 -39.92
CA GLY A 216 56.50 -51.45 -39.16
C GLY A 216 57.50 -52.19 -40.06
N GLU A 217 58.53 -52.78 -39.44
CA GLU A 217 59.62 -53.49 -40.15
C GLU A 217 59.15 -54.68 -41.00
N ALA A 218 57.99 -55.25 -40.67
CA ALA A 218 57.36 -56.30 -41.46
C ALA A 218 56.93 -55.82 -42.86
N ALA A 219 56.51 -54.55 -42.98
CA ALA A 219 56.03 -53.94 -44.21
C ALA A 219 57.16 -53.22 -44.98
N LEU A 220 58.07 -52.56 -44.25
CA LEU A 220 59.18 -51.76 -44.77
C LEU A 220 60.44 -52.04 -43.94
N ASP A 221 61.47 -52.62 -44.55
CA ASP A 221 62.70 -53.01 -43.86
C ASP A 221 63.36 -51.84 -43.10
N SER A 222 64.05 -52.13 -41.99
CA SER A 222 64.68 -51.10 -41.14
C SER A 222 65.89 -50.41 -41.79
N SER A 223 66.42 -50.97 -42.89
CA SER A 223 67.40 -50.29 -43.72
C SER A 223 66.86 -48.99 -44.36
N LEU A 224 65.55 -48.87 -44.55
CA LEU A 224 64.92 -47.66 -45.07
C LEU A 224 65.08 -46.46 -44.13
N ASP A 225 65.17 -46.68 -42.82
CA ASP A 225 65.31 -45.60 -41.83
C ASP A 225 66.59 -44.79 -42.01
N LYS A 226 67.64 -45.40 -42.59
CA LYS A 226 68.93 -44.76 -42.82
C LYS A 226 69.13 -44.30 -44.27
N SER A 227 68.39 -44.86 -45.22
CA SER A 227 68.55 -44.54 -46.64
C SER A 227 67.75 -43.34 -47.11
N LEU A 228 66.81 -42.86 -46.28
CA LEU A 228 65.96 -41.70 -46.58
C LEU A 228 66.41 -40.46 -45.80
N PRO A 229 66.36 -39.26 -46.43
CA PRO A 229 66.75 -38.02 -45.78
C PRO A 229 65.77 -37.68 -44.65
N ASN A 230 66.29 -37.38 -43.45
CA ASN A 230 65.50 -36.95 -42.28
C ASN A 230 64.32 -37.91 -41.97
N SER A 231 64.60 -39.21 -41.99
CA SER A 231 63.61 -40.28 -41.82
C SER A 231 62.95 -40.29 -40.43
N LYS A 232 61.62 -40.47 -40.40
CA LYS A 232 60.81 -40.70 -39.20
C LYS A 232 59.81 -41.83 -39.47
N ARG A 233 59.90 -42.92 -38.72
CA ARG A 233 58.98 -44.06 -38.85
C ARG A 233 57.77 -43.92 -37.93
N LEU A 234 56.57 -44.15 -38.47
CA LEU A 234 55.31 -44.22 -37.75
C LEU A 234 54.70 -45.60 -37.97
N SER A 235 54.49 -46.35 -36.88
CA SER A 235 53.99 -47.73 -36.93
C SER A 235 53.35 -48.15 -35.61
N GLY A 236 52.48 -49.14 -35.68
CA GLY A 236 51.97 -49.90 -34.54
C GLY A 236 51.93 -51.40 -34.85
N ASN A 237 51.52 -52.23 -33.89
CA ASN A 237 51.44 -53.67 -34.09
C ASN A 237 50.30 -54.06 -35.04
N THR A 238 49.29 -53.19 -35.15
CA THR A 238 48.15 -53.34 -36.03
C THR A 238 48.00 -52.13 -36.95
N ARG A 239 47.18 -52.29 -38.00
CA ARG A 239 46.81 -51.17 -38.90
C ARG A 239 46.08 -50.04 -38.16
N TYR A 240 45.36 -50.38 -37.09
CA TYR A 240 44.61 -49.43 -36.27
C TYR A 240 45.56 -48.63 -35.36
N GLU A 241 46.54 -49.30 -34.75
CA GLU A 241 47.58 -48.62 -33.98
C GLU A 241 48.48 -47.74 -34.85
N THR A 242 48.84 -48.20 -36.06
CA THR A 242 49.58 -47.39 -37.03
C THR A 242 48.78 -46.13 -37.41
N ASN A 243 47.48 -46.30 -37.69
CA ASN A 243 46.58 -45.19 -37.98
C ASN A 243 46.45 -44.21 -36.81
N LEU A 244 46.34 -44.69 -35.57
CA LEU A 244 46.29 -43.83 -34.39
C LEU A 244 47.62 -43.09 -34.16
N ALA A 245 48.76 -43.76 -34.31
CA ALA A 245 50.08 -43.14 -34.18
C ALA A 245 50.30 -42.00 -35.19
N ILE A 246 49.76 -42.16 -36.41
CA ILE A 246 49.75 -41.11 -37.43
C ILE A 246 48.91 -39.91 -36.97
N ASN A 247 47.65 -40.13 -36.57
CA ASN A 247 46.79 -39.04 -36.10
C ASN A 247 47.38 -38.31 -34.87
N GLN A 248 48.02 -39.04 -33.95
CA GLN A 248 48.73 -38.46 -32.80
C GLN A 248 49.93 -37.60 -33.20
N MET A 249 50.72 -38.06 -34.17
CA MET A 249 51.90 -37.33 -34.65
C MET A 249 51.53 -35.98 -35.27
N PHE A 250 50.43 -35.94 -36.02
CA PHE A 250 50.01 -34.77 -36.78
C PHE A 250 48.87 -33.99 -36.12
N LYS A 251 48.73 -34.12 -34.80
CA LYS A 251 47.56 -33.61 -34.10
C LYS A 251 47.41 -32.09 -34.08
N ASN A 252 48.50 -31.36 -34.31
CA ASN A 252 48.50 -29.91 -34.33
C ASN A 252 48.37 -29.36 -35.77
N GLU A 253 48.51 -30.24 -36.76
CA GLU A 253 48.48 -29.95 -38.20
C GLU A 253 47.11 -30.28 -38.82
N ILE A 254 46.29 -31.06 -38.11
CA ILE A 254 44.96 -31.51 -38.51
C ILE A 254 43.90 -30.84 -37.61
N ASP A 255 42.76 -30.49 -38.20
CA ASP A 255 41.55 -30.12 -37.46
C ASP A 255 40.74 -31.37 -37.09
N PHE A 256 40.67 -31.68 -35.79
CA PHE A 256 39.88 -32.78 -35.27
C PHE A 256 38.44 -32.40 -34.90
N ASN A 257 37.92 -31.23 -35.28
CA ASN A 257 36.48 -30.99 -35.18
C ASN A 257 35.70 -32.08 -35.94
N LYS A 258 36.22 -32.51 -37.10
CA LYS A 258 35.68 -33.58 -37.93
C LYS A 258 36.57 -34.83 -37.92
N ALA A 259 35.96 -36.00 -37.82
CA ALA A 259 36.63 -37.28 -37.98
C ALA A 259 36.01 -38.10 -39.12
N TYR A 260 36.84 -38.78 -39.91
CA TYR A 260 36.38 -39.66 -40.99
C TYR A 260 36.67 -41.12 -40.65
N ILE A 261 35.65 -41.95 -40.54
CA ILE A 261 35.73 -43.30 -40.00
C ILE A 261 35.59 -44.27 -41.17
N ALA A 262 36.61 -45.07 -41.43
CA ALA A 262 36.60 -46.04 -42.51
C ALA A 262 37.02 -47.43 -42.05
N THR A 263 36.56 -48.45 -42.75
CA THR A 263 36.98 -49.82 -42.45
C THR A 263 38.47 -50.01 -42.73
N GLY A 264 39.18 -50.64 -41.79
CA GLY A 264 40.58 -50.97 -41.99
C GLY A 264 40.78 -52.18 -42.92
N THR A 265 39.73 -52.94 -43.24
CA THR A 265 39.84 -54.24 -43.95
C THR A 265 39.55 -54.17 -45.45
N SER A 266 39.07 -53.02 -45.94
CA SER A 266 38.81 -52.73 -47.35
C SER A 266 39.31 -51.32 -47.67
N PHE A 267 39.61 -51.04 -48.94
CA PHE A 267 40.25 -49.79 -49.37
C PHE A 267 39.34 -48.74 -50.03
N PRO A 268 38.27 -49.07 -50.80
CA PRO A 268 37.64 -48.08 -51.70
C PRO A 268 37.03 -46.87 -50.99
N ASP A 269 36.36 -47.11 -49.86
CA ASP A 269 35.65 -46.07 -49.10
C ASP A 269 36.65 -45.15 -48.39
N ALA A 270 37.70 -45.72 -47.79
CA ALA A 270 38.81 -44.96 -47.20
C ALA A 270 39.58 -44.16 -48.25
N LEU A 271 39.80 -44.73 -49.45
CA LEU A 271 40.49 -44.05 -50.55
C LEU A 271 39.72 -42.81 -51.00
N SER A 272 38.45 -42.96 -51.36
CA SER A 272 37.63 -41.82 -51.78
C SER A 272 37.40 -40.83 -50.63
N GLY A 273 37.14 -41.34 -49.43
CA GLY A 273 36.96 -40.53 -48.22
C GLY A 273 38.21 -39.79 -47.78
N SER A 274 39.41 -40.27 -48.10
CA SER A 274 40.65 -39.56 -47.80
C SER A 274 40.74 -38.21 -48.51
N ALA A 275 40.15 -38.08 -49.71
CA ALA A 275 40.06 -36.80 -50.40
C ALA A 275 39.16 -35.82 -49.65
N LEU A 276 38.03 -36.30 -49.12
CA LEU A 276 37.11 -35.49 -48.32
C LEU A 276 37.73 -35.09 -46.98
N ALA A 277 38.43 -36.01 -46.32
CA ALA A 277 39.20 -35.73 -45.12
C ALA A 277 40.28 -34.67 -45.39
N SER A 278 41.05 -34.81 -46.48
CA SER A 278 42.03 -33.80 -46.93
C SER A 278 41.40 -32.43 -47.14
N LYS A 279 40.24 -32.39 -47.83
CA LYS A 279 39.51 -31.15 -48.10
C LYS A 279 39.17 -30.41 -46.80
N ASN A 280 38.73 -31.15 -45.78
CA ASN A 280 38.39 -30.62 -44.46
C ASN A 280 39.58 -30.49 -43.49
N ASN A 281 40.80 -30.76 -43.96
CA ASN A 281 42.00 -30.83 -43.11
C ASN A 281 41.83 -31.74 -41.88
N ALA A 282 41.14 -32.86 -42.05
CA ALA A 282 40.72 -33.76 -41.00
C ALA A 282 41.45 -35.11 -41.07
N GLY A 283 41.47 -35.81 -39.94
CA GLY A 283 42.05 -37.14 -39.82
C GLY A 283 41.11 -38.24 -40.33
N ILE A 284 41.68 -39.34 -40.83
CA ILE A 284 40.95 -40.57 -41.07
C ILE A 284 41.29 -41.59 -39.97
N PHE A 285 40.25 -42.23 -39.43
CA PHE A 285 40.34 -43.22 -38.38
C PHE A 285 39.90 -44.58 -38.93
N LEU A 286 40.80 -45.55 -38.86
CA LEU A 286 40.51 -46.91 -39.29
C LEU A 286 39.85 -47.71 -38.15
N THR A 287 38.81 -48.46 -38.49
CA THR A 287 38.08 -49.31 -37.54
C THR A 287 37.93 -50.74 -38.04
N LYS A 288 37.72 -51.69 -37.12
CA LYS A 288 37.17 -53.00 -37.50
C LYS A 288 35.70 -52.82 -37.87
N LYS A 289 35.11 -53.81 -38.55
CA LYS A 289 33.72 -53.76 -38.98
C LYS A 289 32.74 -53.48 -37.83
N GLU A 290 32.93 -54.16 -36.69
CA GLU A 290 31.93 -54.18 -35.60
C GLU A 290 32.35 -53.39 -34.36
N GLU A 291 33.58 -52.91 -34.29
CA GLU A 291 34.12 -52.27 -33.09
C GLU A 291 35.30 -51.35 -33.43
N MET A 292 35.25 -50.11 -32.95
CA MET A 292 36.37 -49.18 -32.98
C MET A 292 37.17 -49.28 -31.67
N ALA A 293 38.50 -49.16 -31.78
CA ALA A 293 39.39 -49.17 -30.62
C ALA A 293 39.09 -47.98 -29.68
N LYS A 294 39.00 -48.25 -28.38
CA LYS A 294 38.69 -47.23 -27.37
C LYS A 294 39.73 -46.13 -27.33
N GLU A 295 40.99 -46.45 -27.62
CA GLU A 295 42.09 -45.49 -27.68
C GLU A 295 41.89 -44.48 -28.83
N ALA A 296 41.30 -44.91 -29.95
CA ALA A 296 40.98 -44.01 -31.06
C ALA A 296 39.79 -43.11 -30.70
N ILE A 297 38.76 -43.65 -30.04
CA ILE A 297 37.62 -42.86 -29.55
C ILE A 297 38.05 -41.86 -28.48
N GLY A 298 38.87 -42.30 -27.52
CA GLY A 298 39.44 -41.42 -26.50
C GLY A 298 40.25 -40.30 -27.12
N PHE A 299 41.10 -40.61 -28.10
CA PHE A 299 41.82 -39.57 -28.84
C PHE A 299 40.89 -38.60 -29.57
N MET A 300 39.84 -39.09 -30.23
CA MET A 300 38.84 -38.23 -30.88
C MET A 300 38.12 -37.31 -29.86
N SER A 301 37.72 -37.85 -28.71
CA SER A 301 37.07 -37.10 -27.63
C SER A 301 38.00 -36.03 -27.04
N ASP A 302 39.23 -36.41 -26.72
CA ASP A 302 40.25 -35.52 -26.13
C ASP A 302 40.64 -34.37 -27.06
N ASN A 303 40.52 -34.56 -28.38
CA ASN A 303 40.82 -33.56 -29.39
C ASN A 303 39.57 -32.87 -29.96
N GLY A 304 38.40 -33.03 -29.32
CA GLY A 304 37.22 -32.22 -29.58
C GLY A 304 36.43 -32.59 -30.83
N VAL A 305 36.50 -33.85 -31.30
CA VAL A 305 35.65 -34.34 -32.39
C VAL A 305 34.18 -34.17 -32.00
N ASN A 306 33.44 -33.42 -32.83
CA ASN A 306 32.01 -33.20 -32.66
C ASN A 306 31.17 -33.68 -33.87
N GLU A 307 31.81 -33.91 -35.02
CA GLU A 307 31.20 -34.51 -36.20
C GLU A 307 32.00 -35.75 -36.65
N ALA A 308 31.34 -36.89 -36.78
CA ALA A 308 31.97 -38.15 -37.22
C ALA A 308 31.30 -38.67 -38.51
N PHE A 309 32.08 -38.77 -39.59
CA PHE A 309 31.61 -39.23 -40.90
C PHE A 309 32.00 -40.69 -41.13
N ILE A 310 31.03 -41.59 -41.14
CA ILE A 310 31.24 -43.00 -41.46
C ILE A 310 31.28 -43.17 -42.98
N LEU A 311 32.40 -43.67 -43.49
CA LEU A 311 32.66 -43.91 -44.89
C LEU A 311 32.34 -45.36 -45.25
N GLY A 312 31.31 -45.56 -46.07
CA GLY A 312 30.85 -46.87 -46.51
C GLY A 312 29.63 -47.38 -45.74
N GLY A 313 28.95 -48.35 -46.35
CA GLY A 313 27.72 -48.92 -45.79
C GLY A 313 27.95 -49.83 -44.57
N PRO A 314 26.88 -50.33 -43.93
CA PRO A 314 26.94 -51.19 -42.73
C PRO A 314 27.78 -52.47 -42.89
N ASN A 315 28.02 -52.92 -44.13
CA ASN A 315 28.89 -54.05 -44.42
C ASN A 315 30.39 -53.72 -44.23
N ALA A 316 30.79 -52.47 -44.44
CA ALA A 316 32.16 -51.99 -44.24
C ALA A 316 32.39 -51.56 -42.78
N VAL A 317 31.49 -50.72 -42.26
CA VAL A 317 31.47 -50.21 -40.88
C VAL A 317 30.05 -50.37 -40.35
N SER A 318 29.82 -51.30 -39.44
CA SER A 318 28.48 -51.65 -38.96
C SER A 318 27.88 -50.58 -38.06
N ASP A 319 26.57 -50.62 -37.88
CA ASP A 319 25.82 -49.73 -37.00
C ASP A 319 26.25 -49.85 -35.52
N LYS A 320 27.01 -50.90 -35.16
CA LYS A 320 27.59 -51.01 -33.81
C LYS A 320 28.69 -49.98 -33.59
N VAL A 321 29.52 -49.73 -34.59
CA VAL A 321 30.54 -48.67 -34.51
C VAL A 321 29.88 -47.30 -34.46
N GLU A 322 28.82 -47.09 -35.25
CA GLU A 322 28.03 -45.86 -35.22
C GLU A 322 27.46 -45.57 -33.83
N LYS A 323 26.79 -46.56 -33.22
CA LYS A 323 26.29 -46.47 -31.84
C LYS A 323 27.39 -46.31 -30.80
N GLN A 324 28.55 -46.93 -31.03
CA GLN A 324 29.71 -46.77 -30.15
C GLN A 324 30.21 -45.33 -30.18
N LEU A 325 30.31 -44.72 -31.36
CA LEU A 325 30.69 -43.32 -31.53
C LEU A 325 29.67 -42.39 -30.86
N GLU A 326 28.38 -42.55 -31.18
CA GLU A 326 27.27 -41.77 -30.59
C GLU A 326 27.30 -41.76 -29.06
N LYS A 327 27.63 -42.91 -28.46
CA LYS A 327 27.69 -43.05 -27.02
C LYS A 327 28.95 -42.45 -26.39
N GLU A 328 30.11 -42.67 -27.01
CA GLU A 328 31.40 -42.42 -26.36
C GLU A 328 32.04 -41.07 -26.73
N LEU A 329 31.61 -40.42 -27.82
CA LEU A 329 32.05 -39.07 -28.19
C LEU A 329 31.13 -37.96 -27.65
N TYR A 330 30.06 -38.29 -26.92
CA TYR A 330 29.09 -37.31 -26.43
C TYR A 330 29.69 -36.54 -25.25
N VAL A 331 29.89 -35.23 -25.43
CA VAL A 331 30.46 -34.38 -24.37
C VAL A 331 29.32 -33.79 -23.54
N HIS A 332 29.05 -34.40 -22.39
CA HIS A 332 28.07 -33.91 -21.44
C HIS A 332 28.51 -32.62 -20.74
N VAL A 333 27.55 -31.78 -20.35
CA VAL A 333 27.76 -30.72 -19.35
C VAL A 333 28.22 -31.36 -18.05
N SER A 334 29.40 -30.96 -17.59
CA SER A 334 30.04 -31.45 -16.36
C SER A 334 29.91 -30.48 -15.18
N SER A 335 29.64 -29.20 -15.44
CA SER A 335 29.32 -28.24 -14.37
C SER A 335 28.52 -27.04 -14.87
N VAL A 336 27.66 -26.52 -13.99
CA VAL A 336 27.01 -25.22 -14.11
C VAL A 336 27.35 -24.42 -12.86
N LYS A 337 27.70 -23.13 -13.01
CA LYS A 337 28.01 -22.24 -11.88
C LYS A 337 27.40 -20.86 -12.07
N ILE A 338 27.03 -20.22 -10.96
CA ILE A 338 26.69 -18.79 -10.87
C ILE A 338 27.81 -18.10 -10.09
N GLU A 339 28.22 -16.90 -10.52
CA GLU A 339 29.37 -16.17 -9.97
C GLU A 339 29.26 -15.88 -8.47
N GLN A 340 28.10 -15.39 -8.01
CA GLN A 340 27.88 -14.98 -6.62
C GLN A 340 26.81 -15.84 -5.94
N LYS A 341 27.00 -16.05 -4.63
CA LYS A 341 26.07 -16.83 -3.80
C LYS A 341 24.78 -16.07 -3.47
N SER A 342 24.84 -14.74 -3.44
CA SER A 342 23.67 -13.90 -3.22
C SER A 342 23.80 -12.55 -3.93
N TYR A 343 22.65 -11.94 -4.21
CA TYR A 343 22.52 -10.58 -4.75
C TYR A 343 21.44 -9.82 -3.99
N GLU A 344 21.62 -8.51 -3.88
CA GLU A 344 20.61 -7.59 -3.37
C GLU A 344 20.07 -6.73 -4.52
N VAL A 345 18.76 -6.56 -4.59
CA VAL A 345 18.08 -5.69 -5.56
C VAL A 345 16.97 -4.92 -4.87
N LEU A 346 16.68 -3.69 -5.31
CA LEU A 346 15.50 -2.95 -4.86
C LEU A 346 14.24 -3.45 -5.59
N ILE A 347 13.06 -3.16 -5.03
CA ILE A 347 11.78 -3.38 -5.74
C ILE A 347 11.82 -2.64 -7.10
N GLY A 348 11.43 -3.33 -8.18
CA GLY A 348 11.46 -2.81 -9.55
C GLY A 348 12.84 -2.79 -10.21
N GLU A 349 13.92 -2.97 -9.46
CA GLU A 349 15.27 -3.07 -10.01
C GLU A 349 15.44 -4.42 -10.73
N THR A 350 16.27 -4.42 -11.78
CA THR A 350 16.59 -5.62 -12.54
C THR A 350 18.07 -5.93 -12.53
N LYS A 351 18.43 -7.20 -12.37
CA LYS A 351 19.80 -7.71 -12.41
C LYS A 351 19.87 -8.91 -13.35
N THR A 352 20.80 -8.91 -14.30
CA THR A 352 21.02 -10.09 -15.16
C THR A 352 22.07 -11.00 -14.54
N LEU A 353 21.72 -12.26 -14.31
CA LEU A 353 22.63 -13.29 -13.84
C LEU A 353 23.35 -13.93 -15.02
N VAL A 354 24.61 -14.31 -14.83
CA VAL A 354 25.39 -15.05 -15.82
C VAL A 354 25.74 -16.41 -15.23
N ALA A 355 25.42 -17.47 -15.96
CA ALA A 355 25.81 -18.83 -15.63
C ALA A 355 26.98 -19.27 -16.53
N SER A 356 27.95 -19.98 -15.96
CA SER A 356 29.03 -20.63 -16.72
C SER A 356 28.74 -22.13 -16.83
N VAL A 357 28.67 -22.63 -18.06
CA VAL A 357 28.51 -24.05 -18.39
C VAL A 357 29.86 -24.60 -18.85
N LEU A 358 30.27 -25.75 -18.32
CA LEU A 358 31.51 -26.43 -18.72
C LEU A 358 31.26 -27.91 -19.03
N PRO A 359 32.06 -28.50 -19.94
CA PRO A 359 33.08 -27.83 -20.75
C PRO A 359 32.44 -26.96 -21.85
N LYS A 360 33.20 -26.02 -22.43
CA LYS A 360 32.67 -25.09 -23.46
C LYS A 360 32.20 -25.80 -24.74
N ASN A 361 32.74 -26.99 -25.00
CA ASN A 361 32.37 -27.85 -26.13
C ASN A 361 31.30 -28.89 -25.77
N ALA A 362 30.58 -28.71 -24.66
CA ALA A 362 29.41 -29.54 -24.38
C ALA A 362 28.42 -29.47 -25.55
N MET A 363 27.89 -30.61 -25.96
CA MET A 363 27.05 -30.70 -27.17
C MET A 363 25.68 -30.05 -26.98
N ASN A 364 25.13 -30.09 -25.76
CA ASN A 364 23.93 -29.34 -25.37
C ASN A 364 24.24 -28.43 -24.15
N PRO A 365 24.71 -27.19 -24.38
CA PRO A 365 25.01 -26.24 -23.32
C PRO A 365 23.77 -25.47 -22.82
N SER A 366 22.57 -25.84 -23.25
CA SER A 366 21.32 -25.14 -22.91
C SER A 366 21.04 -25.19 -21.42
N ILE A 367 20.46 -24.09 -20.91
CA ILE A 367 20.17 -23.90 -19.49
C ILE A 367 18.76 -23.33 -19.29
N GLU A 368 18.15 -23.70 -18.18
CA GLU A 368 16.84 -23.21 -17.76
C GLU A 368 16.96 -22.46 -16.42
N TRP A 369 16.32 -21.29 -16.33
CA TRP A 369 16.26 -20.49 -15.11
C TRP A 369 14.92 -20.63 -14.41
N LYS A 370 14.95 -20.74 -13.07
CA LYS A 370 13.74 -20.82 -12.25
C LYS A 370 13.93 -20.08 -10.92
N SER A 371 12.93 -19.31 -10.52
CA SER A 371 12.85 -18.73 -9.19
C SER A 371 11.99 -19.59 -8.28
N SER A 372 12.39 -19.73 -7.01
CA SER A 372 11.57 -20.38 -5.98
C SER A 372 10.32 -19.59 -5.62
N ASN A 373 10.31 -18.27 -5.87
CA ASN A 373 9.16 -17.40 -5.64
C ASN A 373 9.18 -16.21 -6.63
N GLN A 374 8.39 -16.32 -7.70
CA GLN A 374 8.31 -15.31 -8.76
C GLN A 374 7.58 -14.02 -8.36
N ASP A 375 6.89 -14.01 -7.21
CA ASP A 375 6.23 -12.82 -6.66
C ASP A 375 7.18 -11.98 -5.81
N VAL A 376 8.27 -12.59 -5.31
CA VAL A 376 9.39 -11.90 -4.66
C VAL A 376 10.43 -11.48 -5.69
N ALA A 377 11.01 -12.45 -6.41
CA ALA A 377 11.97 -12.19 -7.49
C ALA A 377 11.62 -13.04 -8.71
N ASN A 378 11.21 -12.39 -9.79
CA ASN A 378 10.95 -13.07 -11.06
C ASN A 378 12.26 -13.19 -11.85
N VAL A 379 12.47 -14.30 -12.57
CA VAL A 379 13.60 -14.50 -13.47
C VAL A 379 13.07 -14.96 -14.83
N ASP A 380 13.61 -14.40 -15.91
CA ASP A 380 13.27 -14.80 -17.28
C ASP A 380 14.23 -15.86 -17.86
N GLU A 381 13.96 -16.30 -19.09
CA GLU A 381 14.76 -17.31 -19.82
C GLU A 381 16.22 -16.89 -20.04
N LYS A 382 16.53 -15.59 -19.97
CA LYS A 382 17.87 -15.04 -20.16
C LYS A 382 18.59 -14.78 -18.82
N GLY A 383 17.99 -15.19 -17.70
CA GLY A 383 18.55 -14.97 -16.37
C GLY A 383 18.37 -13.54 -15.85
N LYS A 384 17.49 -12.72 -16.46
CA LYS A 384 17.18 -11.38 -15.96
C LYS A 384 16.21 -11.48 -14.79
N VAL A 385 16.72 -11.15 -13.60
CA VAL A 385 15.96 -11.09 -12.36
C VAL A 385 15.35 -9.71 -12.18
N THR A 386 14.08 -9.65 -11.76
CA THR A 386 13.37 -8.42 -11.38
C THR A 386 12.82 -8.57 -9.97
N GLY A 387 13.19 -7.66 -9.06
CA GLY A 387 12.62 -7.61 -7.71
C GLY A 387 11.18 -7.10 -7.75
N LYS A 388 10.24 -7.81 -7.14
CA LYS A 388 8.80 -7.47 -7.16
C LYS A 388 8.25 -7.11 -5.78
N SER A 389 8.63 -7.86 -4.74
CA SER A 389 8.19 -7.61 -3.37
C SER A 389 9.31 -7.92 -2.38
N VAL A 390 9.29 -7.28 -1.21
CA VAL A 390 10.32 -7.47 -0.17
C VAL A 390 10.35 -8.93 0.29
N GLY A 391 11.54 -9.51 0.33
CA GLY A 391 11.74 -10.89 0.76
C GLY A 391 12.99 -11.50 0.15
N SER A 392 13.12 -12.82 0.25
CA SER A 392 14.16 -13.58 -0.44
C SER A 392 13.57 -14.66 -1.35
N ALA A 393 14.25 -14.93 -2.46
CA ALA A 393 13.94 -16.01 -3.36
C ALA A 393 15.23 -16.65 -3.89
N THR A 394 15.24 -17.96 -4.05
CA THR A 394 16.37 -18.68 -4.63
C THR A 394 16.17 -18.81 -6.13
N VAL A 395 17.11 -18.29 -6.90
CA VAL A 395 17.17 -18.50 -8.35
C VAL A 395 18.08 -19.69 -8.64
N THR A 396 17.55 -20.66 -9.37
CA THR A 396 18.23 -21.88 -9.79
C THR A 396 18.42 -21.84 -11.31
N VAL A 397 19.63 -22.13 -11.76
CA VAL A 397 19.92 -22.47 -13.15
C VAL A 397 20.15 -23.97 -13.24
N THR A 398 19.56 -24.62 -14.24
CA THR A 398 19.67 -26.07 -14.48
C THR A 398 20.16 -26.29 -15.90
N SER A 399 21.20 -27.11 -16.12
CA SER A 399 21.53 -27.55 -17.48
C SER A 399 20.46 -28.51 -17.99
N GLU A 400 20.08 -28.37 -19.26
CA GLU A 400 19.16 -29.32 -19.88
C GLU A 400 19.79 -30.71 -19.97
N ASP A 401 21.07 -30.75 -20.33
CA ASP A 401 21.94 -31.92 -20.33
C ASP A 401 22.48 -32.22 -18.92
N GLY A 402 22.37 -33.47 -18.48
CA GLY A 402 22.85 -33.93 -17.16
C GLY A 402 22.10 -33.39 -15.93
N LYS A 403 21.15 -32.45 -16.10
CA LYS A 403 20.34 -31.83 -15.03
C LYS A 403 21.15 -31.26 -13.85
N LEU A 404 22.35 -30.75 -14.13
CA LEU A 404 23.21 -30.13 -13.12
C LEU A 404 22.66 -28.76 -12.74
N GLN A 405 22.80 -28.38 -11.47
CA GLN A 405 22.21 -27.15 -10.93
C GLN A 405 23.24 -26.24 -10.26
N ALA A 406 23.05 -24.93 -10.42
CA ALA A 406 23.62 -23.91 -9.56
C ALA A 406 22.53 -23.01 -9.01
N LYS A 407 22.73 -22.49 -7.79
CA LYS A 407 21.75 -21.70 -7.07
C LYS A 407 22.38 -20.42 -6.55
N THR A 408 21.60 -19.35 -6.53
CA THR A 408 21.94 -18.08 -5.90
C THR A 408 20.72 -17.52 -5.19
N GLU A 409 20.93 -16.81 -4.09
CA GLU A 409 19.87 -16.16 -3.33
C GLU A 409 19.68 -14.71 -3.78
N ILE A 410 18.44 -14.30 -4.03
CA ILE A 410 18.09 -12.92 -4.35
C ILE A 410 17.34 -12.35 -3.16
N THR A 411 17.89 -11.31 -2.55
CA THR A 411 17.22 -10.53 -1.49
C THR A 411 16.67 -9.24 -2.10
N VAL A 412 15.36 -9.08 -2.06
CA VAL A 412 14.68 -7.87 -2.55
C VAL A 412 14.45 -6.94 -1.37
N LYS A 413 15.06 -5.76 -1.42
CA LYS A 413 14.96 -4.71 -0.40
C LYS A 413 13.92 -3.65 -0.78
N PRO A 414 13.28 -3.01 0.21
CA PRO A 414 12.42 -1.85 -0.07
C PRO A 414 13.23 -0.70 -0.66
N ILE A 415 12.57 0.13 -1.48
CA ILE A 415 13.13 1.40 -1.96
C ILE A 415 13.07 2.40 -0.79
N PRO A 416 14.22 2.86 -0.27
CA PRO A 416 14.25 3.74 0.89
C PRO A 416 13.81 5.16 0.53
N VAL A 417 13.25 5.87 1.50
CA VAL A 417 13.05 7.32 1.41
C VAL A 417 14.39 8.04 1.53
N THR A 418 14.59 9.07 0.70
CA THR A 418 15.84 9.88 0.65
C THR A 418 15.63 11.34 1.02
N SER A 419 14.40 11.87 0.89
CA SER A 419 14.06 13.22 1.34
C SER A 419 12.56 13.39 1.55
N VAL A 420 12.20 14.40 2.34
CA VAL A 420 10.83 14.90 2.51
C VAL A 420 10.85 16.42 2.38
N LYS A 421 9.88 16.99 1.66
CA LYS A 421 9.76 18.44 1.45
C LYS A 421 8.35 18.92 1.73
N LEU A 422 8.22 20.00 2.48
CA LEU A 422 6.95 20.68 2.72
C LEU A 422 6.61 21.67 1.59
N ASN A 423 5.32 21.90 1.37
CA ASN A 423 4.83 22.95 0.45
C ASN A 423 5.13 24.38 0.94
N LYS A 424 5.28 24.56 2.25
CA LYS A 424 5.59 25.84 2.91
C LYS A 424 6.57 25.60 4.05
N THR A 425 7.35 26.62 4.39
CA THR A 425 8.31 26.56 5.50
C THR A 425 7.95 27.51 6.65
N SER A 426 7.03 28.45 6.44
CA SER A 426 6.51 29.30 7.50
C SER A 426 5.17 29.96 7.14
N ASN A 427 4.46 30.45 8.16
CA ASN A 427 3.29 31.33 8.02
C ASN A 427 3.00 32.08 9.34
N THR A 428 2.11 33.05 9.27
CA THR A 428 1.55 33.75 10.44
C THR A 428 0.03 33.59 10.42
N LEU A 429 -0.55 33.06 11.51
CA LEU A 429 -1.99 32.82 11.64
C LEU A 429 -2.56 33.56 12.84
N LYS A 430 -3.85 33.90 12.82
CA LYS A 430 -4.55 34.34 14.04
C LYS A 430 -5.10 33.15 14.82
N VAL A 431 -5.30 33.33 16.13
CA VAL A 431 -5.92 32.30 16.99
C VAL A 431 -7.24 31.81 16.37
N GLY A 432 -7.36 30.50 16.18
CA GLY A 432 -8.52 29.83 15.59
C GLY A 432 -8.41 29.55 14.08
N GLU A 433 -7.49 30.20 13.36
CA GLU A 433 -7.24 29.91 11.94
C GLU A 433 -6.47 28.60 11.76
N THR A 434 -6.51 28.08 10.52
CA THR A 434 -5.84 26.83 10.14
C THR A 434 -4.97 27.03 8.90
N ASP A 435 -3.95 26.19 8.75
CA ASP A 435 -3.19 26.04 7.51
C ASP A 435 -3.00 24.55 7.17
N ALA A 436 -2.87 24.23 5.89
CA ALA A 436 -2.72 22.86 5.41
C ALA A 436 -1.31 22.66 4.83
N LEU A 437 -0.57 21.73 5.44
CA LEU A 437 0.75 21.33 4.99
C LEU A 437 0.67 20.02 4.20
N THR A 438 1.45 19.92 3.14
CA THR A 438 1.61 18.67 2.38
C THR A 438 3.08 18.29 2.35
N ALA A 439 3.39 17.02 2.65
CA ALA A 439 4.73 16.48 2.60
C ALA A 439 4.94 15.65 1.33
N ALA A 440 5.90 16.06 0.49
CA ALA A 440 6.32 15.33 -0.68
C ALA A 440 7.55 14.46 -0.34
N VAL A 441 7.37 13.14 -0.38
CA VAL A 441 8.42 12.14 -0.13
C VAL A 441 9.11 11.77 -1.44
N SER A 442 10.45 11.67 -1.42
CA SER A 442 11.26 11.31 -2.59
C SER A 442 12.20 10.14 -2.29
N PRO A 443 12.37 9.17 -3.22
CA PRO A 443 11.71 9.13 -4.53
C PRO A 443 10.22 8.79 -4.41
N SER A 444 9.42 9.16 -5.42
CA SER A 444 7.96 8.98 -5.41
C SER A 444 7.51 7.51 -5.47
N ASN A 445 8.45 6.59 -5.72
CA ASN A 445 8.26 5.14 -5.68
C ASN A 445 8.88 4.49 -4.43
N ALA A 446 9.28 5.28 -3.41
CA ALA A 446 9.70 4.72 -2.13
C ALA A 446 8.63 3.76 -1.59
N THR A 447 9.08 2.65 -1.00
CA THR A 447 8.17 1.56 -0.60
C THR A 447 7.25 1.97 0.54
N ASN A 448 7.71 2.83 1.45
CA ASN A 448 6.89 3.41 2.51
C ASN A 448 6.99 4.94 2.45
N GLN A 449 5.91 5.60 1.99
CA GLN A 449 5.83 7.06 1.88
C GLN A 449 5.11 7.71 3.07
N SER A 450 4.84 6.94 4.12
CA SER A 450 4.11 7.43 5.29
C SER A 450 4.95 8.44 6.06
N VAL A 451 4.29 9.46 6.59
CA VAL A 451 4.90 10.50 7.42
C VAL A 451 4.14 10.64 8.74
N THR A 452 4.82 11.11 9.77
CA THR A 452 4.24 11.51 11.04
C THR A 452 4.45 13.00 11.25
N TRP A 453 3.51 13.63 11.96
CA TRP A 453 3.54 15.06 12.26
C TRP A 453 3.64 15.29 13.76
N ASP A 454 4.40 16.31 14.16
CA ASP A 454 4.49 16.75 15.54
C ASP A 454 4.56 18.28 15.63
N SER A 455 4.13 18.84 16.76
CA SER A 455 4.27 20.26 17.08
C SER A 455 5.17 20.41 18.29
N SER A 456 6.17 21.31 18.17
CA SER A 456 7.09 21.66 19.25
C SER A 456 6.38 22.31 20.44
N ASN A 457 5.23 22.94 20.22
CA ASN A 457 4.39 23.51 21.26
C ASN A 457 2.90 23.31 20.94
N LYS A 458 2.33 22.24 21.51
CA LYS A 458 0.93 21.81 21.27
C LYS A 458 -0.11 22.74 21.87
N ASP A 459 0.27 23.63 22.80
CA ASP A 459 -0.64 24.65 23.37
C ASP A 459 -0.75 25.87 22.44
N VAL A 460 0.29 26.15 21.64
CA VAL A 460 0.30 27.24 20.64
C VAL A 460 -0.31 26.77 19.33
N ALA A 461 0.07 25.59 18.85
CA ALA A 461 -0.44 25.04 17.60
C ALA A 461 -0.50 23.51 17.61
N SER A 462 -1.59 22.95 17.12
CA SER A 462 -1.74 21.50 16.90
C SER A 462 -1.64 21.17 15.42
N VAL A 463 -1.22 19.94 15.11
CA VAL A 463 -1.21 19.38 13.75
C VAL A 463 -1.84 17.99 13.80
N ASP A 464 -2.68 17.66 12.82
CA ASP A 464 -3.28 16.33 12.69
C ASP A 464 -2.46 15.39 11.79
N ALA A 465 -2.90 14.14 11.66
CA ALA A 465 -2.22 13.15 10.81
C ALA A 465 -2.24 13.48 9.30
N SER A 466 -3.12 14.40 8.87
CA SER A 466 -3.20 14.86 7.48
C SER A 466 -2.37 16.11 7.20
N GLY A 467 -1.68 16.65 8.21
CA GLY A 467 -0.90 17.89 8.08
C GLY A 467 -1.72 19.17 8.21
N ASN A 468 -2.95 19.10 8.75
CA ASN A 468 -3.74 20.29 9.04
C ASN A 468 -3.29 20.89 10.38
N VAL A 469 -2.80 22.12 10.33
CA VAL A 469 -2.31 22.88 11.47
C VAL A 469 -3.41 23.81 11.96
N LYS A 470 -3.65 23.87 13.27
CA LYS A 470 -4.59 24.80 13.90
C LYS A 470 -3.88 25.69 14.91
N ALA A 471 -4.08 27.00 14.79
CA ALA A 471 -3.58 27.98 15.76
C ALA A 471 -4.49 28.00 17.00
N LEU A 472 -3.91 27.74 18.18
CA LEU A 472 -4.65 27.57 19.44
C LEU A 472 -4.45 28.74 20.40
N SER A 473 -3.23 29.24 20.54
CA SER A 473 -2.91 30.39 21.40
C SER A 473 -1.74 31.20 20.85
N VAL A 474 -1.60 32.44 21.29
CA VAL A 474 -0.56 33.37 20.84
C VAL A 474 0.83 32.84 21.19
N GLY A 475 1.75 32.84 20.23
CA GLY A 475 3.11 32.35 20.44
C GLY A 475 3.77 31.84 19.16
N LYS A 476 4.88 31.11 19.31
CA LYS A 476 5.59 30.45 18.21
C LYS A 476 5.59 28.95 18.40
N ALA A 477 5.38 28.20 17.33
CA ALA A 477 5.47 26.74 17.30
C ALA A 477 6.13 26.29 15.99
N THR A 478 6.84 25.18 16.04
CA THR A 478 7.44 24.54 14.88
C THR A 478 6.72 23.23 14.64
N ILE A 479 6.12 23.10 13.46
CA ILE A 479 5.51 21.86 13.00
C ILE A 479 6.57 21.05 12.27
N LYS A 480 6.80 19.82 12.70
CA LYS A 480 7.77 18.89 12.12
C LYS A 480 7.04 17.75 11.43
N VAL A 481 7.50 17.41 10.22
CA VAL A 481 7.13 16.16 9.55
C VAL A 481 8.33 15.23 9.54
N THR A 482 8.11 13.95 9.84
CA THR A 482 9.15 12.91 9.85
C THR A 482 8.68 11.73 9.02
N THR A 483 9.51 11.21 8.12
CA THR A 483 9.19 10.00 7.36
C THR A 483 9.27 8.78 8.28
N VAL A 484 8.28 7.88 8.20
CA VAL A 484 8.27 6.65 9.01
C VAL A 484 9.46 5.76 8.65
N ASP A 485 9.84 5.75 7.37
CA ASP A 485 11.04 5.09 6.88
C ASP A 485 12.20 6.09 6.80
N GLY A 486 13.36 5.74 7.38
CA GLY A 486 14.58 6.54 7.37
C GLY A 486 14.66 7.75 8.32
N SER A 487 13.58 8.10 9.04
CA SER A 487 13.54 9.21 10.01
C SER A 487 14.01 10.56 9.44
N ILE A 488 13.69 10.86 8.19
CA ILE A 488 14.07 12.10 7.51
C ILE A 488 13.04 13.18 7.84
N GLU A 489 13.50 14.40 8.15
CA GLU A 489 12.66 15.46 8.70
C GLU A 489 12.58 16.71 7.80
N ALA A 490 11.47 17.43 7.88
CA ALA A 490 11.31 18.81 7.42
C ALA A 490 10.48 19.61 8.44
N SER A 491 10.68 20.93 8.50
CA SER A 491 10.02 21.80 9.48
C SER A 491 9.29 22.98 8.85
N TYR A 492 8.28 23.45 9.58
CA TYR A 492 7.47 24.61 9.28
C TYR A 492 7.34 25.49 10.53
N GLU A 493 7.74 26.75 10.42
CA GLU A 493 7.70 27.72 11.51
C GLU A 493 6.38 28.50 11.51
N LEU A 494 5.63 28.44 12.61
CA LEU A 494 4.36 29.14 12.78
C LEU A 494 4.45 30.21 13.86
N GLU A 495 4.00 31.41 13.53
CA GLU A 495 3.74 32.50 14.49
C GLU A 495 2.24 32.74 14.60
N VAL A 496 1.69 32.71 15.81
CA VAL A 496 0.27 32.91 16.09
C VAL A 496 0.04 34.28 16.71
N GLU A 497 -0.74 35.11 16.03
CA GLU A 497 -1.15 36.45 16.46
C GLU A 497 -2.53 36.47 17.15
N PRO A 498 -2.79 37.45 18.04
CA PRO A 498 -4.11 37.59 18.67
C PRO A 498 -5.18 38.08 17.69
N VAL A 499 -6.43 37.63 17.89
CA VAL A 499 -7.62 38.22 17.28
C VAL A 499 -8.02 39.44 18.11
N LYS A 500 -8.03 40.63 17.51
CA LYS A 500 -8.38 41.90 18.20
C LYS A 500 -9.89 42.16 18.15
N VAL A 501 -10.43 42.84 19.16
CA VAL A 501 -11.80 43.36 19.13
C VAL A 501 -11.96 44.39 18.00
N SER A 502 -12.99 44.23 17.16
CA SER A 502 -13.35 45.13 16.06
C SER A 502 -14.55 46.03 16.37
N SER A 503 -15.40 45.67 17.32
CA SER A 503 -16.47 46.57 17.82
C SER A 503 -16.89 46.25 19.24
N VAL A 504 -17.40 47.26 19.95
CA VAL A 504 -18.11 47.11 21.23
C VAL A 504 -19.53 47.63 21.04
N THR A 505 -20.54 46.95 21.60
CA THR A 505 -21.93 47.38 21.60
C THR A 505 -22.52 47.25 23.00
N LEU A 506 -23.48 48.12 23.36
CA LEU A 506 -24.24 48.04 24.60
C LEU A 506 -25.63 47.48 24.34
N ASN A 507 -26.22 46.82 25.34
CA ASN A 507 -27.58 46.31 25.30
C ASN A 507 -28.65 47.40 25.15
N GLN A 508 -28.31 48.66 25.48
CA GLN A 508 -29.16 49.84 25.37
C GLN A 508 -28.32 51.06 24.97
N SER A 509 -28.94 52.02 24.28
CA SER A 509 -28.33 53.31 23.94
C SER A 509 -28.74 54.46 24.88
N SER A 510 -29.83 54.30 25.63
CA SER A 510 -30.24 55.23 26.68
C SER A 510 -31.01 54.53 27.81
N ALA A 511 -30.92 55.05 29.02
CA ALA A 511 -31.67 54.56 30.18
C ALA A 511 -32.10 55.70 31.12
N THR A 512 -33.15 55.46 31.91
CA THR A 512 -33.61 56.39 32.96
C THR A 512 -33.65 55.67 34.30
N LEU A 513 -32.92 56.19 35.30
CA LEU A 513 -32.88 55.65 36.65
C LEU A 513 -33.40 56.65 37.66
N ILE A 514 -33.96 56.17 38.77
CA ILE A 514 -34.34 57.01 39.90
C ILE A 514 -33.18 57.08 40.88
N VAL A 515 -32.93 58.23 41.50
CA VAL A 515 -31.89 58.39 42.54
C VAL A 515 -31.94 57.24 43.56
N GLY A 516 -30.79 56.61 43.78
CA GLY A 516 -30.61 55.47 44.70
C GLY A 516 -30.83 54.09 44.07
N HIS A 517 -31.31 54.02 42.81
CA HIS A 517 -31.40 52.76 42.06
C HIS A 517 -30.09 52.46 41.32
N SER A 518 -29.92 51.19 40.94
CA SER A 518 -28.83 50.76 40.07
C SER A 518 -29.35 49.82 39.00
N GLU A 519 -28.72 49.86 37.83
CA GLU A 519 -28.99 48.94 36.71
C GLU A 519 -27.66 48.52 36.08
N THR A 520 -27.57 47.27 35.65
CA THR A 520 -26.36 46.72 35.01
C THR A 520 -26.51 46.72 33.50
N PHE A 521 -25.58 47.38 32.81
CA PHE A 521 -25.50 47.39 31.35
C PHE A 521 -24.49 46.37 30.87
N ILE A 522 -24.83 45.71 29.76
CA ILE A 522 -24.01 44.63 29.20
C ILE A 522 -23.30 45.15 27.97
N ALA A 523 -21.96 45.07 27.98
CA ALA A 523 -21.13 45.32 26.81
C ALA A 523 -20.83 43.99 26.10
N THR A 524 -21.08 43.94 24.79
CA THR A 524 -20.74 42.81 23.92
C THR A 524 -19.65 43.23 22.96
N VAL A 525 -18.56 42.45 22.91
CA VAL A 525 -17.45 42.66 21.97
C VAL A 525 -17.62 41.76 20.74
N SER A 526 -17.19 42.24 19.58
CA SER A 526 -17.14 41.46 18.34
C SER A 526 -15.73 41.54 17.74
N PRO A 527 -15.20 40.46 17.15
CA PRO A 527 -15.80 39.13 17.11
C PRO A 527 -15.74 38.43 18.48
N GLU A 528 -16.66 37.49 18.74
CA GLU A 528 -16.75 36.73 20.00
C GLU A 528 -15.48 35.90 20.28
N ASN A 529 -14.65 35.61 19.28
CA ASN A 529 -13.38 34.90 19.44
C ASN A 529 -12.16 35.84 19.60
N ALA A 530 -12.36 37.14 19.86
CA ALA A 530 -11.26 38.04 20.20
C ALA A 530 -10.47 37.47 21.39
N THR A 531 -9.14 37.53 21.31
CA THR A 531 -8.24 36.90 22.28
C THR A 531 -8.30 37.60 23.65
N ASN A 532 -8.67 38.89 23.69
CA ASN A 532 -8.92 39.64 24.92
C ASN A 532 -10.26 40.38 24.86
N GLN A 533 -11.30 39.81 25.46
CA GLN A 533 -12.67 40.35 25.43
C GLN A 533 -12.96 41.33 26.58
N LYS A 534 -11.95 41.72 27.36
CA LYS A 534 -12.16 42.60 28.52
C LYS A 534 -12.58 44.00 28.07
N VAL A 535 -13.54 44.55 28.80
CA VAL A 535 -14.09 45.89 28.61
C VAL A 535 -13.88 46.71 29.88
N THR A 536 -13.56 48.00 29.74
CA THR A 536 -13.46 48.96 30.83
C THR A 536 -14.62 49.95 30.78
N TRP A 537 -15.17 50.30 31.95
CA TRP A 537 -16.32 51.18 32.07
C TRP A 537 -15.94 52.54 32.67
N THR A 538 -16.56 53.60 32.17
CA THR A 538 -16.39 54.97 32.68
C THR A 538 -17.71 55.74 32.67
N SER A 539 -17.85 56.73 33.55
CA SER A 539 -18.97 57.67 33.58
C SER A 539 -18.45 59.08 33.33
N SER A 540 -19.11 59.82 32.43
CA SER A 540 -18.78 61.21 32.16
C SER A 540 -19.08 62.15 33.32
N ASN A 541 -19.94 61.75 34.26
CA ASN A 541 -20.28 62.52 35.45
C ASN A 541 -20.54 61.59 36.64
N THR A 542 -19.52 61.40 37.47
CA THR A 542 -19.54 60.48 38.62
C THR A 542 -20.32 61.01 39.83
N GLU A 543 -20.76 62.28 39.82
CA GLU A 543 -21.68 62.83 40.82
C GLU A 543 -23.15 62.49 40.48
N VAL A 544 -23.46 62.35 39.18
CA VAL A 544 -24.79 61.93 38.70
C VAL A 544 -24.92 60.41 38.74
N ALA A 545 -23.93 59.69 38.21
CA ALA A 545 -23.95 58.23 38.22
C ALA A 545 -22.54 57.62 38.21
N LYS A 546 -22.33 56.58 39.01
CA LYS A 546 -21.08 55.80 39.05
C LYS A 546 -21.29 54.46 38.38
N VAL A 547 -20.27 53.98 37.66
CA VAL A 547 -20.25 52.65 37.04
C VAL A 547 -19.08 51.84 37.62
N ASP A 548 -19.32 50.56 37.92
CA ASP A 548 -18.29 49.62 38.38
C ASP A 548 -17.66 48.82 37.22
N ALA A 549 -16.78 47.86 37.54
CA ALA A 549 -16.07 47.07 36.54
C ALA A 549 -16.99 46.08 35.79
N GLU A 550 -18.12 45.74 36.40
CA GLU A 550 -19.14 44.83 35.88
C GLU A 550 -20.20 45.55 35.03
N GLY A 551 -20.14 46.88 34.92
CA GLY A 551 -21.11 47.68 34.16
C GLY A 551 -22.37 48.05 34.94
N THR A 552 -22.37 47.88 36.26
CA THR A 552 -23.46 48.31 37.14
C THR A 552 -23.36 49.80 37.41
N VAL A 553 -24.40 50.51 37.02
CA VAL A 553 -24.50 51.97 37.13
C VAL A 553 -25.43 52.31 38.29
N THR A 554 -24.91 53.00 39.29
CA THR A 554 -25.68 53.53 40.43
C THR A 554 -26.01 55.00 40.21
N ALA A 555 -27.30 55.31 40.23
CA ALA A 555 -27.82 56.67 40.14
C ALA A 555 -27.72 57.39 41.49
N LEU A 556 -27.04 58.54 41.51
CA LEU A 556 -26.71 59.26 42.76
C LEU A 556 -27.47 60.58 42.89
N THR A 557 -27.47 61.41 41.85
CA THR A 557 -28.13 62.73 41.86
C THR A 557 -28.87 62.98 40.55
N GLN A 558 -29.89 63.83 40.58
CA GLN A 558 -30.66 64.19 39.39
C GLN A 558 -29.75 64.85 38.34
N GLY A 559 -29.82 64.38 37.10
CA GLY A 559 -29.00 64.92 36.00
C GLY A 559 -28.83 63.92 34.86
N THR A 560 -27.86 64.18 33.99
CA THR A 560 -27.53 63.29 32.87
C THR A 560 -26.05 62.90 32.91
N ALA A 561 -25.75 61.65 32.60
CA ALA A 561 -24.37 61.14 32.47
C ALA A 561 -24.26 60.25 31.23
N LYS A 562 -23.07 60.18 30.62
CA LYS A 562 -22.77 59.25 29.53
C LYS A 562 -21.89 58.13 30.09
N ILE A 563 -22.37 56.90 30.00
CA ILE A 563 -21.64 55.70 30.44
C ILE A 563 -20.95 55.09 29.22
N THR A 564 -19.63 54.88 29.29
CA THR A 564 -18.81 54.40 28.16
C THR A 564 -18.16 53.07 28.50
N ALA A 565 -18.27 52.11 27.58
CA ALA A 565 -17.64 50.80 27.64
C ALA A 565 -16.59 50.68 26.52
N ALA A 566 -15.32 50.43 26.87
CA ALA A 566 -14.19 50.42 25.93
C ALA A 566 -13.44 49.07 25.96
N SER A 567 -13.09 48.51 24.78
CA SER A 567 -12.27 47.30 24.69
C SER A 567 -10.81 47.57 25.10
N VAL A 568 -10.20 46.67 25.87
CA VAL A 568 -8.82 46.83 26.37
C VAL A 568 -7.74 46.68 25.27
N ASP A 569 -7.99 45.88 24.23
CA ASP A 569 -6.99 45.47 23.22
C ASP A 569 -7.08 46.23 21.87
N GLY A 570 -8.18 46.95 21.63
CA GLY A 570 -8.48 47.56 20.32
C GLY A 570 -9.03 49.00 20.36
N GLY A 571 -9.24 49.60 21.53
CA GLY A 571 -9.72 51.00 21.66
C GLY A 571 -11.10 51.26 21.03
N GLN A 572 -11.95 50.25 20.89
CA GLN A 572 -13.33 50.39 20.41
C GLN A 572 -14.27 50.67 21.58
N GLU A 573 -15.23 51.58 21.38
CA GLU A 573 -16.06 52.11 22.46
C GLU A 573 -17.55 52.10 22.08
N ALA A 574 -18.41 51.95 23.08
CA ALA A 574 -19.84 52.17 22.99
C ALA A 574 -20.33 53.02 24.17
N THR A 575 -21.33 53.88 23.93
CA THR A 575 -21.82 54.83 24.93
C THR A 575 -23.32 54.71 25.14
N LEU A 576 -23.76 54.85 26.39
CA LEU A 576 -25.15 54.93 26.84
C LEU A 576 -25.41 56.32 27.42
N ASP A 577 -26.51 56.95 27.01
CA ASP A 577 -26.99 58.19 27.60
C ASP A 577 -27.94 57.91 28.77
N LEU A 578 -27.51 58.23 29.99
CA LEU A 578 -28.24 58.00 31.24
C LEU A 578 -28.91 59.28 31.73
N THR A 579 -30.20 59.22 32.05
CA THR A 579 -30.93 60.27 32.77
C THR A 579 -31.29 59.78 34.18
N VAL A 580 -31.05 60.62 35.19
CA VAL A 580 -31.40 60.31 36.58
C VAL A 580 -32.53 61.23 37.05
N GLU A 581 -33.64 60.64 37.47
CA GLU A 581 -34.82 61.33 38.01
C GLU A 581 -34.80 61.40 39.55
N PRO A 582 -35.36 62.47 40.15
CA PRO A 582 -35.46 62.61 41.61
C PRO A 582 -36.53 61.68 42.21
N ILE A 583 -36.50 61.53 43.54
CA ILE A 583 -37.50 60.80 44.31
C ILE A 583 -38.76 61.67 44.47
N LYS A 584 -39.95 61.13 44.18
CA LYS A 584 -41.25 61.81 44.34
C LYS A 584 -42.32 60.86 44.91
N ILE A 585 -43.40 61.41 45.46
CA ILE A 585 -44.53 60.63 45.97
C ILE A 585 -45.32 60.08 44.78
N GLU A 586 -45.52 58.76 44.73
CA GLU A 586 -46.26 58.07 43.67
C GLU A 586 -47.70 57.78 44.08
N ASN A 587 -47.91 57.30 45.32
CA ASN A 587 -49.24 56.90 45.79
C ASN A 587 -49.39 57.08 47.31
N VAL A 588 -50.63 57.23 47.78
CA VAL A 588 -50.99 57.31 49.21
C VAL A 588 -52.24 56.45 49.43
N ARG A 589 -52.23 55.58 50.45
CA ARG A 589 -53.35 54.67 50.74
C ARG A 589 -54.42 55.36 51.60
N ASP A 590 -55.68 55.08 51.30
CA ASP A 590 -56.80 55.47 52.15
C ASP A 590 -56.79 54.70 53.48
N LEU A 591 -57.32 55.31 54.53
CA LEU A 591 -57.33 54.79 55.91
C LEU A 591 -58.74 54.34 56.30
N HIS A 592 -58.83 53.29 57.12
CA HIS A 592 -60.11 52.76 57.63
C HIS A 592 -60.03 52.52 59.15
N LYS A 593 -61.07 52.92 59.90
CA LYS A 593 -61.13 52.74 61.35
C LYS A 593 -62.54 52.47 61.84
N ASP A 594 -62.70 51.46 62.71
CA ASP A 594 -63.92 51.24 63.49
C ASP A 594 -63.82 51.95 64.86
N VAL A 595 -64.88 52.64 65.26
CA VAL A 595 -65.05 53.29 66.58
C VAL A 595 -66.46 53.03 67.10
N TYR A 596 -66.70 53.10 68.41
CA TYR A 596 -68.06 52.96 68.96
C TYR A 596 -68.73 54.33 69.14
N GLN A 597 -70.05 54.33 69.16
CA GLN A 597 -70.85 55.53 69.36
C GLN A 597 -70.44 56.21 70.67
N TRP A 598 -70.21 57.53 70.62
CA TRP A 598 -69.75 58.38 71.73
C TRP A 598 -68.30 58.17 72.19
N ASP A 599 -67.51 57.35 71.49
CA ASP A 599 -66.06 57.29 71.74
C ASP A 599 -65.34 58.51 71.14
N ASP A 600 -64.29 58.99 71.80
CA ASP A 600 -63.40 59.99 71.24
C ASP A 600 -62.44 59.38 70.20
N TYR A 601 -62.26 60.05 69.06
CA TYR A 601 -61.29 59.63 68.04
C TYR A 601 -60.47 60.79 67.49
N THR A 602 -59.14 60.66 67.61
CA THR A 602 -58.17 61.65 67.13
C THR A 602 -57.69 61.31 65.72
N LEU A 603 -57.74 62.31 64.82
CA LEU A 603 -57.22 62.19 63.46
C LEU A 603 -55.69 61.96 63.45
N PRO A 604 -55.17 61.10 62.57
CA PRO A 604 -53.73 60.81 62.53
C PRO A 604 -52.93 61.98 61.97
N ALA A 605 -51.79 62.32 62.57
CA ALA A 605 -50.95 63.44 62.13
C ALA A 605 -50.12 63.16 60.85
N GLU A 606 -49.89 61.89 60.52
CA GLU A 606 -49.12 61.44 59.37
C GLU A 606 -49.80 60.25 58.68
N VAL A 607 -49.55 60.10 57.37
CA VAL A 607 -49.98 58.94 56.59
C VAL A 607 -48.81 58.29 55.85
N SER A 608 -48.90 56.99 55.63
CA SER A 608 -47.91 56.25 54.85
C SER A 608 -48.10 56.54 53.35
N VAL A 609 -47.02 56.95 52.70
CA VAL A 609 -46.94 57.20 51.26
C VAL A 609 -46.01 56.18 50.60
N THR A 610 -46.24 55.88 49.32
CA THR A 610 -45.35 55.10 48.47
C THR A 610 -44.64 56.05 47.50
N LEU A 611 -43.30 56.01 47.48
CA LEU A 611 -42.46 56.81 46.59
C LEU A 611 -42.27 56.10 45.23
N ASN A 612 -41.93 56.84 44.17
CA ASN A 612 -41.66 56.29 42.81
C ASN A 612 -40.52 55.28 42.75
N ASN A 613 -39.79 55.12 43.85
CA ASN A 613 -38.69 54.17 44.03
C ASN A 613 -39.15 52.89 44.77
N GLY A 614 -40.45 52.73 45.00
CA GLY A 614 -41.09 51.58 45.64
C GLY A 614 -41.03 51.55 47.18
N LYS A 615 -40.31 52.48 47.83
CA LYS A 615 -40.23 52.53 49.30
C LYS A 615 -41.46 53.21 49.91
N GLU A 616 -41.83 52.76 51.10
CA GLU A 616 -42.81 53.45 51.95
C GLU A 616 -42.12 54.52 52.81
N ASP A 617 -42.77 55.66 52.97
CA ASP A 617 -42.35 56.76 53.85
C ASP A 617 -43.57 57.31 54.61
N LYS A 618 -43.37 58.07 55.70
CA LYS A 618 -44.45 58.76 56.40
C LYS A 618 -44.38 60.24 56.10
N LYS A 619 -45.50 60.83 55.68
CA LYS A 619 -45.62 62.27 55.44
C LYS A 619 -46.71 62.89 56.30
N PRO A 620 -46.50 64.14 56.78
CA PRO A 620 -47.53 64.90 57.45
C PRO A 620 -48.79 65.03 56.59
N VAL A 621 -49.95 64.91 57.22
CA VAL A 621 -51.26 65.12 56.57
C VAL A 621 -51.99 66.27 57.24
N THR A 622 -52.59 67.15 56.43
CA THR A 622 -53.49 68.20 56.93
C THR A 622 -54.92 67.81 56.60
N TRP A 623 -55.74 67.55 57.62
CA TRP A 623 -57.16 67.18 57.48
C TRP A 623 -58.06 68.39 57.32
N GLU A 624 -59.17 68.24 56.58
CA GLU A 624 -60.13 69.34 56.34
C GLU A 624 -61.09 69.60 57.51
N VAL A 625 -61.09 68.74 58.52
CA VAL A 625 -61.92 68.86 59.73
C VAL A 625 -61.04 68.82 60.99
N GLU A 626 -61.52 69.40 62.09
CA GLU A 626 -60.78 69.42 63.36
C GLU A 626 -61.00 68.14 64.21
N GLY A 627 -62.05 67.36 63.95
CA GLY A 627 -62.38 66.15 64.70
C GLY A 627 -63.40 65.26 64.01
N VAL A 628 -63.66 64.08 64.60
CA VAL A 628 -64.58 63.06 64.07
C VAL A 628 -65.83 62.99 64.93
N ASP A 629 -67.00 63.13 64.31
CA ASP A 629 -68.30 63.00 64.98
C ASP A 629 -68.71 61.52 65.10
N THR A 630 -68.73 61.01 66.33
CA THR A 630 -69.09 59.63 66.68
C THR A 630 -70.49 59.50 67.29
N SER A 631 -71.32 60.55 67.23
CA SER A 631 -72.67 60.55 67.81
C SER A 631 -73.68 59.73 67.01
N GLU A 632 -73.46 59.56 65.72
CA GLU A 632 -74.36 58.85 64.81
C GLU A 632 -73.73 57.54 64.32
N ILE A 633 -74.51 56.46 64.38
CA ILE A 633 -74.11 55.15 63.86
C ILE A 633 -74.03 55.20 62.33
N GLY A 634 -72.98 54.63 61.76
CA GLY A 634 -72.76 54.58 60.32
C GLY A 634 -71.33 54.91 59.91
N SER A 635 -71.06 54.91 58.60
CA SER A 635 -69.74 55.22 58.06
C SER A 635 -69.67 56.68 57.57
N LYS A 636 -68.65 57.43 58.00
CA LYS A 636 -68.31 58.79 57.58
C LYS A 636 -66.90 58.82 56.96
N SER A 637 -66.65 59.72 56.00
CA SER A 637 -65.33 59.87 55.35
C SER A 637 -64.78 61.29 55.48
N TYR A 638 -63.48 61.40 55.73
CA TYR A 638 -62.76 62.66 55.91
C TYR A 638 -61.59 62.76 54.93
N GLN A 639 -61.31 63.95 54.38
CA GLN A 639 -60.24 64.17 53.40
C GLN A 639 -59.05 64.92 53.99
N GLY A 640 -57.84 64.62 53.50
CA GLY A 640 -56.60 65.31 53.84
C GLY A 640 -55.68 65.58 52.65
N THR A 641 -54.73 66.50 52.81
CA THR A 641 -53.73 66.90 51.81
C THR A 641 -52.29 66.68 52.31
N ILE A 642 -51.35 66.45 51.38
CA ILE A 642 -49.93 66.15 51.65
C ILE A 642 -49.06 66.96 50.70
N GLU A 643 -48.01 67.62 51.22
CA GLU A 643 -47.08 68.41 50.40
C GLU A 643 -46.30 67.51 49.41
N GLY A 644 -46.25 67.92 48.14
CA GLY A 644 -45.59 67.16 47.07
C GLY A 644 -46.39 65.99 46.50
N TYR A 645 -47.68 65.87 46.84
CA TYR A 645 -48.62 64.92 46.25
C TYR A 645 -49.87 65.64 45.76
N ASP A 646 -50.15 65.55 44.46
CA ASP A 646 -51.19 66.36 43.81
C ASP A 646 -52.64 65.86 44.09
N LYS A 647 -52.81 64.74 44.79
CA LYS A 647 -54.13 64.13 45.11
C LYS A 647 -54.42 64.17 46.62
N LYS A 648 -55.68 63.98 47.00
CA LYS A 648 -56.12 63.89 48.41
C LYS A 648 -56.05 62.45 48.95
N VAL A 649 -55.96 62.31 50.28
CA VAL A 649 -56.09 61.04 51.03
C VAL A 649 -57.42 60.98 51.77
N ASN A 650 -58.09 59.82 51.82
CA ASN A 650 -59.36 59.65 52.54
C ASN A 650 -59.19 58.80 53.81
N LEU A 651 -59.92 59.15 54.87
CA LEU A 651 -60.09 58.37 56.09
C LEU A 651 -61.56 58.00 56.26
N TYR A 652 -61.87 56.72 56.27
CA TYR A 652 -63.21 56.17 56.50
C TYR A 652 -63.34 55.72 57.95
N VAL A 653 -64.27 56.31 58.69
CA VAL A 653 -64.57 55.96 60.08
C VAL A 653 -65.96 55.34 60.16
N ASN A 654 -66.05 54.14 60.72
CA ASN A 654 -67.29 53.39 60.88
C ASN A 654 -67.69 53.31 62.36
N VAL A 655 -68.80 53.95 62.71
CA VAL A 655 -69.31 54.09 64.07
C VAL A 655 -70.32 52.99 64.39
N LYS A 656 -70.06 52.18 65.43
CA LYS A 656 -70.88 51.01 65.85
C LYS A 656 -71.70 51.26 67.13
N SER A 657 -72.80 50.51 67.31
CA SER A 657 -73.64 50.53 68.53
C SER A 657 -72.94 49.93 69.75
N PHE A 658 -73.33 50.35 70.97
CA PHE A 658 -72.75 49.91 72.24
C PHE A 658 -73.37 48.60 72.80
N GLU A 659 -74.61 48.27 72.44
CA GLU A 659 -75.42 47.24 73.13
C GLU A 659 -75.19 45.79 72.69
N ASP A 660 -74.61 45.54 71.51
CA ASP A 660 -74.64 44.23 70.86
C ASP A 660 -73.84 43.10 71.59
N ASP A 661 -73.14 43.40 72.69
CA ASP A 661 -72.12 42.51 73.30
C ASP A 661 -72.33 42.16 74.81
N LEU A 662 -73.44 42.57 75.45
CA LEU A 662 -73.78 42.21 76.85
C LEU A 662 -74.83 41.07 76.92
N PHE A 663 -74.49 39.96 77.58
CA PHE A 663 -75.28 38.72 77.57
C PHE A 663 -75.91 38.37 78.94
N VAL A 664 -77.10 37.77 78.90
CA VAL A 664 -77.88 37.37 80.08
C VAL A 664 -78.05 35.86 80.15
N THR A 665 -77.88 35.27 81.34
CA THR A 665 -78.27 33.88 81.61
C THR A 665 -79.17 33.81 82.86
N ASN A 666 -80.33 33.17 82.75
CA ASN A 666 -81.31 33.02 83.84
C ASN A 666 -81.31 31.57 84.38
N ARG A 667 -81.28 31.36 85.70
CA ARG A 667 -81.44 30.03 86.33
C ARG A 667 -82.39 30.10 87.53
N SER A 668 -83.35 29.17 87.61
CA SER A 668 -84.34 29.06 88.70
C SER A 668 -84.12 27.76 89.51
N TYR A 669 -84.17 27.82 90.85
CA TYR A 669 -84.13 26.62 91.71
C TYR A 669 -85.15 26.75 92.87
N VAL A 670 -85.88 25.67 93.20
CA VAL A 670 -86.91 25.65 94.26
C VAL A 670 -86.37 24.93 95.50
N LEU A 671 -86.21 25.65 96.62
CA LEU A 671 -85.86 25.10 97.93
C LEU A 671 -87.12 24.95 98.79
N PHE A 672 -87.52 23.71 99.10
CA PHE A 672 -88.69 23.44 99.94
C PHE A 672 -88.39 23.71 101.42
N ASN A 673 -88.71 24.92 101.88
CA ASN A 673 -89.10 25.19 103.26
C ASN A 673 -90.32 26.14 103.23
N SER A 674 -91.48 25.52 103.04
CA SER A 674 -92.89 25.98 103.09
C SER A 674 -93.34 27.40 102.71
N TYR A 675 -92.52 28.41 102.34
CA TYR A 675 -93.06 29.77 102.05
C TYR A 675 -92.52 30.63 100.86
N PHE A 676 -91.46 30.33 100.07
CA PHE A 676 -90.99 31.25 98.96
C PHE A 676 -90.28 30.60 97.74
N ASN A 677 -90.32 31.22 96.54
CA ASN A 677 -89.50 30.90 95.35
C ASN A 677 -88.44 32.00 95.07
N SER A 678 -87.23 31.63 94.63
CA SER A 678 -86.15 32.56 94.26
C SER A 678 -85.75 32.46 92.78
N TYR A 679 -85.44 33.60 92.14
CA TYR A 679 -84.90 33.69 90.78
C TYR A 679 -83.52 34.35 90.80
N THR A 680 -82.56 33.74 90.10
CA THR A 680 -81.19 34.27 89.99
C THR A 680 -80.88 34.63 88.54
N ILE A 681 -80.53 35.88 88.31
CA ILE A 681 -80.14 36.44 87.02
C ILE A 681 -78.62 36.62 87.02
N SER A 682 -77.93 36.12 86.00
CA SER A 682 -76.49 36.29 85.80
C SER A 682 -76.22 37.12 84.55
N LEU A 683 -75.43 38.18 84.69
CA LEU A 683 -74.97 39.03 83.60
C LEU A 683 -73.53 38.67 83.22
N LYS A 684 -73.23 38.63 81.92
CA LYS A 684 -71.89 38.38 81.39
C LYS A 684 -71.51 39.48 80.38
N ASN A 685 -70.35 40.09 80.60
CA ASN A 685 -69.76 41.07 79.68
C ASN A 685 -68.79 40.36 78.71
N ASN A 686 -69.04 40.40 77.40
CA ASN A 686 -68.12 39.88 76.39
C ASN A 686 -67.33 40.98 75.65
N THR A 687 -67.49 42.25 76.02
CA THR A 687 -66.69 43.35 75.47
C THR A 687 -65.25 43.30 75.99
N GLN A 688 -64.33 44.00 75.32
CA GLN A 688 -62.94 44.15 75.78
C GLN A 688 -62.75 45.22 76.88
N ARG A 689 -63.82 45.94 77.25
CA ARG A 689 -63.78 46.99 78.29
C ARG A 689 -64.56 46.59 79.52
N GLU A 690 -64.19 47.15 80.67
CA GLU A 690 -65.01 47.09 81.88
C GLU A 690 -66.32 47.86 81.64
N LEU A 691 -67.45 47.22 81.96
CA LEU A 691 -68.77 47.87 81.90
C LEU A 691 -69.19 48.25 83.31
N GLU A 692 -69.54 49.51 83.50
CA GLU A 692 -69.98 50.01 84.80
C GLU A 692 -71.51 50.05 84.84
N VAL A 693 -72.11 49.37 85.82
CA VAL A 693 -73.56 49.30 86.00
C VAL A 693 -73.99 50.50 86.85
N ASP A 694 -74.77 51.39 86.24
CA ASP A 694 -75.40 52.52 86.92
C ASP A 694 -76.55 52.05 87.82
N ARG A 695 -77.49 51.31 87.24
CA ARG A 695 -78.61 50.73 88.01
C ARG A 695 -79.23 49.55 87.29
N VAL A 696 -79.89 48.70 88.07
CA VAL A 696 -80.74 47.62 87.56
C VAL A 696 -82.18 47.90 87.98
N GLU A 697 -83.06 48.01 87.00
CA GLU A 697 -84.50 48.17 87.21
C GLU A 697 -85.19 46.85 86.91
N ILE A 698 -86.05 46.38 87.81
CA ILE A 698 -86.82 45.15 87.65
C ILE A 698 -88.27 45.51 87.46
N TYR A 699 -88.87 44.95 86.43
CA TYR A 699 -90.25 45.12 86.07
C TYR A 699 -90.99 43.79 86.21
N GLU A 700 -92.13 43.81 86.90
CA GLU A 700 -93.05 42.68 87.05
C GLU A 700 -94.34 42.98 86.28
N ASN A 701 -94.74 42.10 85.36
CA ASN A 701 -95.87 42.32 84.44
C ASN A 701 -95.84 43.70 83.75
N GLY A 702 -94.65 44.20 83.42
CA GLY A 702 -94.43 45.50 82.80
C GLY A 702 -94.46 46.72 83.72
N ARG A 703 -94.66 46.57 85.04
CA ARG A 703 -94.59 47.67 86.03
C ARG A 703 -93.30 47.60 86.83
N LEU A 704 -92.67 48.76 87.10
CA LEU A 704 -91.44 48.81 87.89
C LEU A 704 -91.72 48.25 89.29
N PHE A 705 -91.08 47.13 89.59
CA PHE A 705 -91.17 46.44 90.86
C PHE A 705 -90.12 46.98 91.84
N SER A 706 -88.88 47.10 91.39
CA SER A 706 -87.79 47.61 92.22
C SER A 706 -86.66 48.17 91.38
N THR A 707 -86.03 49.22 91.89
CA THR A 707 -84.77 49.74 91.37
C THR A 707 -83.65 49.42 92.35
N TYR A 708 -82.58 48.88 91.80
CA TYR A 708 -81.31 48.66 92.46
C TYR A 708 -80.34 49.67 91.89
N SER A 709 -80.22 50.81 92.57
CA SER A 709 -79.17 51.76 92.29
C SER A 709 -77.80 51.12 92.49
N LYS A 710 -76.77 51.68 91.86
CA LYS A 710 -75.36 51.30 92.08
C LYS A 710 -75.03 51.08 93.56
N GLN A 711 -75.41 52.04 94.41
CA GLN A 711 -75.19 51.96 95.85
C GLN A 711 -75.87 50.72 96.46
N ARG A 712 -77.15 50.49 96.15
CA ARG A 712 -77.94 49.37 96.69
C ARG A 712 -77.42 48.01 96.22
N LEU A 713 -76.92 47.92 94.99
CA LEU A 713 -76.23 46.72 94.48
C LEU A 713 -74.98 46.45 95.31
N SER A 714 -74.14 47.46 95.53
CA SER A 714 -72.92 47.32 96.31
C SER A 714 -73.17 46.91 97.78
N GLU A 715 -74.18 47.50 98.43
CA GLU A 715 -74.60 47.15 99.81
C GLU A 715 -75.05 45.68 99.94
N SER A 716 -75.50 45.08 98.83
CA SER A 716 -75.90 43.67 98.75
C SER A 716 -74.74 42.75 98.31
N ASN A 717 -73.49 43.25 98.29
CA ASN A 717 -72.30 42.59 97.75
C ASN A 717 -72.40 42.18 96.27
N ILE A 718 -73.14 42.96 95.47
CA ILE A 718 -73.32 42.70 94.04
C ILE A 718 -72.38 43.62 93.26
N PRO A 719 -71.52 43.09 92.37
CA PRO A 719 -70.59 43.91 91.61
C PRO A 719 -71.31 44.95 90.75
N THR A 720 -70.89 46.21 90.88
CA THR A 720 -71.35 47.33 90.05
C THR A 720 -70.46 47.58 88.84
N SER A 721 -69.38 46.79 88.70
CA SER A 721 -68.53 46.73 87.52
C SER A 721 -68.49 45.30 86.99
N ILE A 722 -68.69 45.15 85.68
CA ILE A 722 -68.60 43.88 84.97
C ILE A 722 -67.33 43.94 84.11
N TYR A 723 -66.26 43.31 84.58
CA TYR A 723 -65.04 43.19 83.79
C TYR A 723 -65.24 42.25 82.58
N PRO A 724 -64.45 42.42 81.50
CA PRO A 724 -64.45 41.52 80.36
C PRO A 724 -64.41 40.05 80.75
N SER A 725 -65.29 39.25 80.15
CA SER A 725 -65.45 37.80 80.39
C SER A 725 -65.90 37.38 81.78
N ASN A 726 -66.11 38.31 82.72
CA ASN A 726 -66.63 38.01 84.06
C ASN A 726 -68.15 37.94 84.06
N SER A 727 -68.68 37.12 84.97
CA SER A 727 -70.11 37.07 85.27
C SER A 727 -70.35 37.22 86.76
N TRP A 728 -71.37 37.99 87.11
CA TRP A 728 -71.91 38.04 88.47
C TRP A 728 -73.41 37.83 88.42
N SER A 729 -74.00 37.48 89.57
CA SER A 729 -75.42 37.17 89.67
C SER A 729 -76.11 37.96 90.76
N ILE A 730 -77.39 38.23 90.54
CA ILE A 730 -78.29 38.84 91.53
C ILE A 730 -79.51 37.93 91.70
N GLY A 731 -79.85 37.67 92.95
CA GLY A 731 -80.99 36.85 93.34
C GLY A 731 -82.12 37.68 93.91
N PHE A 732 -83.35 37.41 93.47
CA PHE A 732 -84.57 38.04 93.99
C PHE A 732 -85.52 36.98 94.53
N ASN A 733 -86.09 37.25 95.70
CA ASN A 733 -87.09 36.39 96.33
C ASN A 733 -88.47 37.03 96.15
N PHE A 734 -89.44 36.26 95.68
CA PHE A 734 -90.83 36.71 95.52
C PHE A 734 -91.72 36.03 96.58
N ARG A 735 -92.65 36.77 97.21
CA ARG A 735 -93.72 36.19 98.04
C ARG A 735 -94.87 35.70 97.14
N PHE A 736 -95.32 34.46 97.40
CA PHE A 736 -95.99 33.52 96.48
C PHE A 736 -97.18 33.97 95.61
N GLY A 737 -97.27 33.30 94.44
CA GLY A 737 -98.53 33.05 93.72
C GLY A 737 -98.55 33.46 92.23
N LEU A 738 -97.88 32.69 91.36
CA LEU A 738 -97.98 32.71 89.88
C LEU A 738 -97.85 34.06 89.13
N SER A 739 -96.66 34.38 88.59
CA SER A 739 -96.52 34.88 87.20
C SER A 739 -95.05 34.93 86.75
N LYS A 740 -94.75 34.34 85.58
CA LYS A 740 -93.48 34.51 84.83
C LYS A 740 -93.67 35.42 83.60
N GLU A 741 -94.90 35.85 83.31
CA GLU A 741 -95.25 36.52 82.05
C GLU A 741 -94.94 38.03 82.10
N ASN A 742 -94.32 38.56 81.05
CA ASN A 742 -94.01 40.00 80.86
C ASN A 742 -93.19 40.69 81.98
N SER A 743 -92.39 39.93 82.70
CA SER A 743 -91.41 40.46 83.65
C SER A 743 -90.04 40.58 82.96
N TYR A 744 -89.36 41.69 83.16
CA TYR A 744 -88.07 42.00 82.53
C TYR A 744 -87.24 42.86 83.47
N TYR A 745 -85.97 43.04 83.14
CA TYR A 745 -85.12 43.99 83.83
C TYR A 745 -84.32 44.82 82.84
N ILE A 746 -83.92 46.01 83.25
CA ILE A 746 -83.07 46.89 82.46
C ILE A 746 -81.80 47.13 83.26
N VAL A 747 -80.66 46.87 82.63
CA VAL A 747 -79.34 47.20 83.16
C VAL A 747 -78.89 48.47 82.48
N TYR A 748 -78.72 49.55 83.24
CA TYR A 748 -78.18 50.78 82.71
C TYR A 748 -76.66 50.75 82.85
N ILE A 749 -75.94 50.88 81.74
CA ILE A 749 -74.47 50.88 81.70
C ILE A 749 -73.96 52.30 81.48
N GLN A 750 -72.96 52.72 82.23
CA GLN A 750 -72.34 54.03 82.08
C GLN A 750 -71.30 54.01 80.96
N ASN A 751 -71.40 54.92 79.99
CA ASN A 751 -70.36 55.19 78.99
C ASN A 751 -70.17 56.70 78.83
N ASN A 752 -68.95 57.21 79.09
CA ASN A 752 -68.59 58.62 78.97
C ASN A 752 -69.62 59.61 79.57
N GLY A 753 -70.15 59.29 80.77
CA GLY A 753 -71.13 60.16 81.45
C GLY A 753 -72.60 59.91 81.09
N HIS A 754 -72.88 59.08 80.07
CA HIS A 754 -74.22 58.71 79.64
C HIS A 754 -74.62 57.33 80.14
N SER A 755 -75.85 57.18 80.65
CA SER A 755 -76.40 55.88 81.05
C SER A 755 -77.18 55.25 79.90
N VAL A 756 -76.66 54.13 79.38
CA VAL A 756 -77.19 53.37 78.24
C VAL A 756 -78.11 52.26 78.76
N PRO A 757 -79.41 52.23 78.40
CA PRO A 757 -80.36 51.24 78.91
C PRO A 757 -80.32 49.92 78.14
N CYS A 758 -79.82 48.85 78.76
CA CYS A 758 -79.84 47.50 78.18
C CYS A 758 -81.02 46.70 78.73
N LYS A 759 -82.08 46.49 77.92
CA LYS A 759 -83.33 45.84 78.35
C LYS A 759 -83.34 44.33 78.07
N TYR A 760 -83.69 43.54 79.08
CA TYR A 760 -83.66 42.08 79.03
C TYR A 760 -84.89 41.42 79.65
N TYR A 761 -85.53 40.52 78.92
CA TYR A 761 -86.74 39.81 79.36
C TYR A 761 -86.40 38.58 80.20
N LEU A 762 -87.18 38.31 81.25
CA LEU A 762 -87.03 37.09 82.06
C LEU A 762 -87.61 35.90 81.29
N THR A 763 -86.75 35.04 80.75
CA THR A 763 -87.14 33.83 80.01
C THR A 763 -87.41 32.62 80.89
#